data_AF-A0A6L9ZRN3-F1
#
_entry.id   AF-A0A6L9ZRN3-F1
#
_cell.length_a   1.000
_cell.length_b   1.000
_cell.length_c   1.000
_cell.angle_alpha   90.00
_cell.angle_beta   90.00
_cell.angle_gamma   90.00
#
_symmetry.space_group_name_H-M   'P 1'
#
loop_
_entity.id
_entity.type
_entity.pdbx_description
1 polymer ?
#
loop_
_entity_poly.entity_id
_entity_poly.type
_entity_poly.pdbx_seq_one_letter_code
_entity_poly.pdbx_strand_id
1 'polypeptide(L)'
;MNYSRKRRNPYVVGRRIDEPELFFGRESLFEFIKDNLKNNEQVILLHGQRRIGKSSVLWHIPNKVKLGDEFVFVLSDFQHKSQWSLREVVHELANEIVEQLIDNPDAIDLPFLDNLELDLKQDGVKFREFLEQVYEKLGNKKLVLLLDEFDVLEGKNSQSEFEDFFRYLKSIISYEERLFIIPVVGRRLDDMPKLQKNLFTAAPQKRIGLLYQSSIEMLIKNPARESLKYHKEAIKKIIKLSECHPYFTQGICYTLFTQARENDTTEILPEDVNQVIDRTIELLEPGLIPFRKGLPISERIVFSAAAKAQEKARQENKSPSQNPLELLKEFGVDTEHGNLHQASKNLIENKYLDEDGYKVIVEFVRYWLVKYYPLESSIWEFEELESDASDYYKKANIWRERGKIKEELHHYNIALELNPNHFSALFRLAELHLNIKEFLKASELYERAYKVNPERAKDEYIDSLLGAIKLYLEDHKFQKASELYKRACEVNPELTKDEYINLLVDLANSRLNNKELKEASELYEQAYRINPRSVKDKYIQSLLRYGDYLITKEDVTNSDILAEVKAPFEKVLSIDPTNRKARNQLKLLEVQDKKLKQIRTFLAIGISAVLIGGISFFLGLKSQPDPNFQPAPELSVQEKQKRFSSGKNTIFDKTNEENYNNELFSCNQEFQKGKYSVAAECFEQLVEDYPNEPEALIYYNNAFSRKSTNFKVQGVIVSVAVIVLADQSEKYKEMLRGVAQAQYIFNQKEYFSSNPTLLEIVIADDSNDPETSLKIAREIVKNQSILGVIGNIRKEALEVYEAENLAIISPTSTSTELKSEILFRTIDNKILSKKLAEYVKNLGVEKVVIFYNNKSPSSKNIKEYFEFYFDSSKVIREVDLKQQSLDLAVKSAIEAKFEVAILFPDSETVDSAIKIAQTNLQKSKEQQLKLVGSHNLYYCDVLNKGERAVKGLILVVPWFKGTPEAEKFSTEVKEQWGGEVSWLTAASYDATQAFISALSALSNSGENPTRSRVLQEVKDVNIPANKTSGRNLRFSPDGERKGEAIMVEVFESSNPRCSDLDFRQVE
;
A
#
# COMPACT_ATOMS: atom_id res chain seq x y z
N MET A 1 -53.01 9.94 -10.22
CA MET A 1 -52.89 10.36 -8.81
C MET A 1 -52.35 9.21 -7.96
N ASN A 2 -51.22 9.45 -7.28
CA ASN A 2 -50.80 8.96 -5.94
C ASN A 2 -50.36 7.50 -5.60
N TYR A 3 -50.02 6.62 -6.54
CA TYR A 3 -49.39 5.32 -6.15
C TYR A 3 -47.85 5.28 -6.16
N SER A 4 -47.15 6.23 -6.78
CA SER A 4 -45.67 6.16 -6.93
C SER A 4 -44.86 6.75 -5.77
N ARG A 5 -45.38 7.72 -5.01
CA ARG A 5 -44.64 8.34 -3.89
C ARG A 5 -44.53 7.44 -2.65
N LYS A 6 -45.47 6.52 -2.41
CA LYS A 6 -45.45 5.59 -1.26
C LYS A 6 -44.36 4.51 -1.33
N ARG A 7 -43.66 4.35 -2.46
CA ARG A 7 -42.61 3.33 -2.65
C ARG A 7 -41.18 3.87 -2.57
N ARG A 8 -40.94 5.17 -2.41
CA ARG A 8 -39.57 5.73 -2.37
C ARG A 8 -39.11 5.89 -0.92
N ASN A 9 -37.83 5.58 -0.66
CA ASN A 9 -37.23 5.83 0.65
C ASN A 9 -37.24 7.35 0.92
N PRO A 10 -37.83 7.82 2.04
CA PRO A 10 -37.98 9.25 2.32
C PRO A 10 -36.71 9.90 2.90
N TYR A 11 -35.72 9.10 3.31
CA TYR A 11 -34.44 9.60 3.81
C TYR A 11 -33.49 9.90 2.65
N VAL A 12 -32.70 10.97 2.78
CA VAL A 12 -31.84 11.48 1.69
C VAL A 12 -30.38 11.33 2.07
N VAL A 13 -29.62 10.60 1.25
CA VAL A 13 -28.19 10.33 1.45
C VAL A 13 -27.40 10.84 0.23
N GLY A 14 -26.24 11.47 0.49
CA GLY A 14 -25.25 11.82 -0.53
C GLY A 14 -25.48 13.16 -1.24
N ARG A 15 -26.73 13.53 -1.55
CA ARG A 15 -27.11 14.81 -2.16
C ARG A 15 -27.52 15.87 -1.13
N ARG A 16 -27.55 17.15 -1.53
CA ARG A 16 -28.16 18.22 -0.73
C ARG A 16 -29.67 17.96 -0.58
N ILE A 17 -30.24 18.38 0.55
CA ILE A 17 -31.68 18.35 0.81
C ILE A 17 -32.27 19.62 0.21
N ASP A 18 -33.09 19.46 -0.83
CA ASP A 18 -33.74 20.59 -1.51
C ASP A 18 -35.17 20.81 -0.99
N GLU A 19 -35.79 19.73 -0.49
CA GLU A 19 -37.19 19.68 -0.05
C GLU A 19 -37.36 20.30 1.36
N PRO A 20 -38.07 21.43 1.52
CA PRO A 20 -38.20 22.14 2.80
C PRO A 20 -38.78 21.32 3.94
N GLU A 21 -39.65 20.35 3.64
CA GLU A 21 -40.28 19.44 4.59
C GLU A 21 -39.34 18.35 5.13
N LEU A 22 -38.21 18.11 4.44
CA LEU A 22 -37.17 17.16 4.85
C LEU A 22 -35.97 17.84 5.52
N PHE A 23 -35.96 19.18 5.59
CA PHE A 23 -34.92 19.97 6.22
C PHE A 23 -35.32 20.39 7.65
N PHE A 24 -34.58 19.90 8.65
CA PHE A 24 -34.92 20.07 10.06
C PHE A 24 -33.89 20.90 10.84
N GLY A 25 -34.38 21.79 11.71
CA GLY A 25 -33.57 22.60 12.62
C GLY A 25 -32.88 23.79 11.94
N ARG A 26 -31.80 24.28 12.60
CA ARG A 26 -30.94 25.41 12.17
C ARG A 26 -31.59 26.79 12.29
N GLU A 27 -32.64 26.95 13.06
CA GLU A 27 -33.36 28.22 13.23
C GLU A 27 -32.42 29.33 13.72
N SER A 28 -31.59 29.05 14.72
CA SER A 28 -30.60 30.01 15.25
C SER A 28 -29.51 30.40 14.23
N LEU A 29 -29.24 29.55 13.23
CA LEU A 29 -28.28 29.83 12.17
C LEU A 29 -28.90 30.78 11.14
N PHE A 30 -30.15 30.55 10.75
CA PHE A 30 -30.85 31.45 9.83
C PHE A 30 -31.17 32.79 10.48
N GLU A 31 -31.49 32.82 11.77
CA GLU A 31 -31.63 34.07 12.54
C GLU A 31 -30.31 34.84 12.57
N PHE A 32 -29.18 34.17 12.82
CA PHE A 32 -27.87 34.79 12.74
C PHE A 32 -27.60 35.40 11.36
N ILE A 33 -27.88 34.69 10.27
CA ILE A 33 -27.69 35.24 8.91
C ILE A 33 -28.60 36.44 8.69
N LYS A 34 -29.87 36.34 9.09
CA LYS A 34 -30.88 37.40 8.96
C LYS A 34 -30.47 38.68 9.69
N ASP A 35 -30.02 38.55 10.93
CA ASP A 35 -29.66 39.70 11.77
C ASP A 35 -28.43 40.42 11.23
N ASN A 36 -27.42 39.68 10.75
CA ASN A 36 -26.23 40.27 10.15
C ASN A 36 -26.54 40.97 8.81
N LEU A 37 -27.34 40.36 7.93
CA LEU A 37 -27.77 41.01 6.69
C LEU A 37 -28.56 42.31 6.96
N LYS A 38 -29.42 42.31 7.99
CA LYS A 38 -30.14 43.53 8.42
C LYS A 38 -29.22 44.63 8.97
N ASN A 39 -28.15 44.23 9.65
CA ASN A 39 -27.13 45.14 10.14
C ASN A 39 -26.15 45.58 9.04
N ASN A 40 -26.43 45.25 7.78
CA ASN A 40 -25.64 45.61 6.61
C ASN A 40 -24.21 45.03 6.64
N GLU A 41 -24.04 43.87 7.27
CA GLU A 41 -22.78 43.11 7.26
C GLU A 41 -22.60 42.46 5.88
N GLN A 42 -21.71 43.03 5.05
CA GLN A 42 -21.46 42.57 3.68
C GLN A 42 -20.81 41.18 3.59
N VAL A 43 -20.19 40.70 4.67
CA VAL A 43 -19.46 39.44 4.69
C VAL A 43 -19.88 38.62 5.90
N ILE A 44 -20.51 37.46 5.68
CA ILE A 44 -20.92 36.53 6.75
C ILE A 44 -20.27 35.19 6.50
N LEU A 45 -19.45 34.71 7.42
CA LEU A 45 -18.71 33.48 7.23
C LEU A 45 -19.35 32.29 7.92
N LEU A 46 -19.63 31.24 7.16
CA LEU A 46 -20.09 29.96 7.71
C LEU A 46 -19.03 28.89 7.53
N HIS A 47 -18.86 28.04 8.53
CA HIS A 47 -17.89 26.95 8.47
C HIS A 47 -18.43 25.69 9.16
N GLY A 48 -17.99 24.52 8.71
CA GLY A 48 -18.38 23.26 9.34
C GLY A 48 -17.76 22.04 8.69
N GLN A 49 -17.81 20.91 9.41
CA GLN A 49 -17.25 19.63 8.97
C GLN A 49 -17.83 19.17 7.61
N ARG A 50 -17.10 18.32 6.89
CA ARG A 50 -17.62 17.69 5.66
C ARG A 50 -18.86 16.85 6.03
N ARG A 51 -19.88 16.85 5.15
CA ARG A 51 -21.18 16.16 5.34
C ARG A 51 -22.07 16.69 6.48
N ILE A 52 -21.78 17.84 7.11
CA ILE A 52 -22.65 18.42 8.16
C ILE A 52 -23.95 19.08 7.64
N GLY A 53 -24.11 19.18 6.31
CA GLY A 53 -25.28 19.77 5.64
C GLY A 53 -25.11 21.20 5.14
N LYS A 54 -23.87 21.62 4.83
CA LYS A 54 -23.52 22.99 4.38
C LYS A 54 -24.30 23.43 3.13
N SER A 55 -24.22 22.64 2.05
CA SER A 55 -24.95 22.90 0.81
C SER A 55 -26.46 22.96 0.98
N SER A 56 -27.02 22.14 1.90
CA SER A 56 -28.46 22.17 2.21
C SER A 56 -28.83 23.43 3.00
N VAL A 57 -27.97 23.90 3.91
CA VAL A 57 -28.16 25.19 4.57
C VAL A 57 -28.19 26.31 3.53
N LEU A 58 -27.19 26.38 2.65
CA LEU A 58 -27.10 27.41 1.61
C LEU A 58 -28.33 27.45 0.72
N TRP A 59 -28.77 26.29 0.22
CA TRP A 59 -29.97 26.16 -0.60
C TRP A 59 -31.23 26.72 0.07
N HIS A 60 -31.34 26.58 1.40
CA HIS A 60 -32.50 27.06 2.14
C HIS A 60 -32.41 28.51 2.63
N ILE A 61 -31.26 29.20 2.50
CA ILE A 61 -31.12 30.60 2.92
C ILE A 61 -32.18 31.51 2.30
N PRO A 62 -32.41 31.54 0.96
CA PRO A 62 -33.35 32.48 0.36
C PRO A 62 -34.78 32.34 0.90
N ASN A 63 -35.19 31.10 1.21
CA ASN A 63 -36.53 30.78 1.69
C ASN A 63 -36.72 30.95 3.21
N LYS A 64 -35.65 30.73 3.99
CA LYS A 64 -35.69 30.78 5.48
C LYS A 64 -35.33 32.16 6.01
N VAL A 65 -34.47 32.90 5.32
CA VAL A 65 -34.06 34.26 5.66
C VAL A 65 -35.02 35.25 4.97
N LYS A 66 -36.21 35.40 5.55
CA LYS A 66 -37.24 36.31 5.03
C LYS A 66 -36.89 37.77 5.33
N LEU A 67 -36.31 38.46 4.36
CA LEU A 67 -35.92 39.89 4.40
C LEU A 67 -36.77 40.80 3.49
N GLY A 68 -37.87 40.28 2.91
CA GLY A 68 -38.65 41.00 1.89
C GLY A 68 -37.94 40.99 0.53
N ASP A 69 -38.45 41.76 -0.43
CA ASP A 69 -37.91 41.82 -1.80
C ASP A 69 -36.61 42.66 -1.92
N GLU A 70 -36.01 43.06 -0.80
CA GLU A 70 -34.78 43.86 -0.75
C GLU A 70 -33.54 43.07 -1.19
N PHE A 71 -33.49 41.76 -0.97
CA PHE A 71 -32.31 40.94 -1.26
C PHE A 71 -32.60 39.90 -2.34
N VAL A 72 -31.63 39.68 -3.23
CA VAL A 72 -31.58 38.57 -4.17
C VAL A 72 -30.37 37.70 -3.87
N PHE A 73 -30.50 36.39 -4.06
CA PHE A 73 -29.47 35.43 -3.70
C PHE A 73 -29.03 34.64 -4.92
N VAL A 74 -27.72 34.47 -5.08
CA VAL A 74 -27.09 33.66 -6.13
C VAL A 74 -26.25 32.59 -5.47
N LEU A 75 -26.46 31.33 -5.83
CA LEU A 75 -25.68 30.21 -5.29
C LEU A 75 -24.60 29.80 -6.27
N SER A 76 -23.34 29.84 -5.86
CA SER A 76 -22.21 29.37 -6.66
C SER A 76 -21.50 28.24 -5.95
N ASP A 77 -21.36 27.10 -6.64
CA ASP A 77 -20.67 25.92 -6.13
C ASP A 77 -19.24 25.84 -6.67
N PHE A 78 -18.25 25.79 -5.77
CA PHE A 78 -16.84 25.65 -6.13
C PHE A 78 -16.31 24.21 -6.09
N GLN A 79 -17.18 23.23 -5.91
CA GLN A 79 -16.81 21.83 -5.95
C GLN A 79 -16.14 21.48 -7.30
N HIS A 80 -14.96 20.86 -7.24
CA HIS A 80 -14.09 20.51 -8.38
C HIS A 80 -13.39 21.67 -9.12
N LYS A 81 -13.49 22.91 -8.62
CA LYS A 81 -12.88 24.10 -9.25
C LYS A 81 -11.49 24.46 -8.68
N SER A 82 -10.82 23.52 -8.01
CA SER A 82 -9.51 23.77 -7.35
C SER A 82 -8.37 24.11 -8.30
N GLN A 83 -8.51 23.86 -9.59
CA GLN A 83 -7.46 24.12 -10.60
C GLN A 83 -7.75 25.37 -11.43
N TRP A 84 -8.85 26.07 -11.12
CA TRP A 84 -9.25 27.24 -11.88
C TRP A 84 -8.36 28.42 -11.54
N SER A 85 -7.94 29.12 -12.57
CA SER A 85 -7.30 30.43 -12.49
C SER A 85 -8.27 31.47 -11.94
N LEU A 86 -7.73 32.58 -11.42
CA LEU A 86 -8.53 33.71 -10.98
C LEU A 86 -9.51 34.20 -12.06
N ARG A 87 -9.10 34.20 -13.34
CA ARG A 87 -9.96 34.58 -14.46
C ARG A 87 -11.19 33.68 -14.57
N GLU A 88 -11.00 32.37 -14.47
CA GLU A 88 -12.09 31.38 -14.57
C GLU A 88 -13.05 31.51 -13.40
N VAL A 89 -12.53 31.73 -12.18
CA VAL A 89 -13.35 31.95 -10.98
C VAL A 89 -14.21 33.21 -11.10
N VAL A 90 -13.62 34.34 -11.52
CA VAL A 90 -14.35 35.61 -11.68
C VAL A 90 -15.36 35.53 -12.82
N HIS A 91 -15.00 34.88 -13.94
CA HIS A 91 -15.91 34.70 -15.06
C HIS A 91 -17.13 33.84 -14.68
N GLU A 92 -16.91 32.76 -13.95
CA GLU A 92 -18.00 31.90 -13.46
C GLU A 92 -18.92 32.63 -12.49
N LEU A 93 -18.37 33.42 -11.57
CA LEU A 93 -19.19 34.22 -10.66
C LEU A 93 -20.09 35.19 -11.43
N ALA A 94 -19.55 35.85 -12.47
CA ALA A 94 -20.35 36.70 -13.34
C ALA A 94 -21.42 35.91 -14.10
N ASN A 95 -21.07 34.73 -14.63
CA ASN A 95 -22.00 33.88 -15.34
C ASN A 95 -23.16 33.41 -14.45
N GLU A 96 -22.88 32.94 -13.23
CA GLU A 96 -23.88 32.50 -12.26
C GLU A 96 -24.84 33.64 -11.84
N ILE A 97 -24.31 34.86 -11.70
CA ILE A 97 -25.13 36.04 -11.42
C ILE A 97 -26.12 36.29 -12.57
N VAL A 98 -25.65 36.24 -13.82
CA VAL A 98 -26.50 36.47 -14.98
C VAL A 98 -27.53 35.35 -15.14
N GLU A 99 -27.10 34.09 -15.14
CA GLU A 99 -27.98 32.93 -15.34
C GLU A 99 -29.09 32.83 -14.30
N GLN A 100 -28.81 33.16 -13.03
CA GLN A 100 -29.81 33.02 -11.96
C GLN A 100 -30.73 34.22 -11.79
N LEU A 101 -30.32 35.42 -12.24
CA LEU A 101 -31.07 36.66 -11.98
C LEU A 101 -31.63 37.36 -13.21
N ILE A 102 -31.12 37.07 -14.42
CA ILE A 102 -31.38 37.88 -15.61
C ILE A 102 -32.11 37.06 -16.66
N ASP A 103 -33.35 37.45 -16.96
CA ASP A 103 -34.22 36.74 -17.92
C ASP A 103 -33.67 36.73 -19.36
N ASN A 104 -32.85 37.73 -19.73
CA ASN A 104 -32.17 37.81 -21.03
C ASN A 104 -30.64 37.93 -20.83
N PRO A 105 -29.93 36.81 -20.68
CA PRO A 105 -28.49 36.79 -20.41
C PRO A 105 -27.64 37.57 -21.43
N ASP A 106 -28.04 37.53 -22.71
CA ASP A 106 -27.34 38.19 -23.82
C ASP A 106 -27.38 39.73 -23.73
N ALA A 107 -28.18 40.30 -22.82
CA ALA A 107 -28.30 41.73 -22.62
C ALA A 107 -27.29 42.30 -21.60
N ILE A 108 -26.46 41.45 -20.99
CA ILE A 108 -25.39 41.86 -20.08
C ILE A 108 -24.05 41.37 -20.63
N ASP A 109 -23.13 42.30 -20.79
CA ASP A 109 -21.77 41.95 -21.20
C ASP A 109 -21.02 41.37 -20.00
N LEU A 110 -20.65 40.08 -20.10
CA LEU A 110 -19.79 39.44 -19.10
C LEU A 110 -18.42 40.14 -19.06
N PRO A 111 -17.80 40.28 -17.88
CA PRO A 111 -16.53 40.97 -17.75
C PRO A 111 -15.43 40.18 -18.47
N PHE A 112 -14.98 40.69 -19.62
CA PHE A 112 -13.89 40.09 -20.38
C PHE A 112 -12.55 40.55 -19.82
N LEU A 113 -11.93 39.69 -19.01
CA LEU A 113 -10.67 39.99 -18.32
C LEU A 113 -9.45 39.62 -19.19
N ASP A 114 -9.23 40.37 -20.27
CA ASP A 114 -8.07 40.19 -21.15
C ASP A 114 -6.74 40.44 -20.45
N ASN A 115 -6.72 41.40 -19.52
CA ASN A 115 -5.57 41.70 -18.68
C ASN A 115 -6.00 41.81 -17.22
N LEU A 116 -6.16 40.64 -16.60
CA LEU A 116 -6.55 40.49 -15.20
C LEU A 116 -5.63 41.24 -14.23
N GLU A 117 -4.32 41.33 -14.51
CA GLU A 117 -3.39 42.12 -13.70
C GLU A 117 -3.71 43.62 -13.71
N LEU A 118 -4.18 44.17 -14.83
CA LEU A 118 -4.59 45.57 -14.91
C LEU A 118 -5.88 45.80 -14.11
N ASP A 119 -6.86 44.91 -14.23
CA ASP A 119 -8.12 45.05 -13.47
C ASP A 119 -7.88 44.90 -11.96
N LEU A 120 -7.01 43.96 -11.56
CA LEU A 120 -6.51 43.83 -10.17
C LEU A 120 -5.84 45.12 -9.67
N LYS A 121 -4.99 45.76 -10.48
CA LYS A 121 -4.33 47.04 -10.14
C LYS A 121 -5.29 48.23 -10.11
N GLN A 122 -6.44 48.10 -10.75
CA GLN A 122 -7.51 49.11 -10.77
C GLN A 122 -8.63 48.74 -9.81
N ASP A 123 -8.37 47.91 -8.80
CA ASP A 123 -9.34 47.57 -7.77
C ASP A 123 -10.59 46.83 -8.29
N GLY A 124 -10.58 46.26 -9.50
CA GLY A 124 -11.70 45.50 -10.10
C GLY A 124 -12.73 46.33 -10.87
N VAL A 125 -12.32 47.42 -11.54
CA VAL A 125 -13.21 48.29 -12.33
C VAL A 125 -14.10 47.49 -13.28
N LYS A 126 -13.56 46.52 -14.02
CA LYS A 126 -14.32 45.80 -15.05
C LYS A 126 -15.45 44.97 -14.46
N PHE A 127 -15.23 44.37 -13.29
CA PHE A 127 -16.28 43.63 -12.61
C PHE A 127 -17.32 44.55 -11.97
N ARG A 128 -16.92 45.75 -11.52
CA ARG A 128 -17.87 46.77 -11.08
C ARG A 128 -18.74 47.30 -12.22
N GLU A 129 -18.16 47.60 -13.39
CA GLU A 129 -18.92 47.96 -14.60
C GLU A 129 -19.94 46.86 -14.99
N PHE A 130 -19.57 45.59 -14.80
CA PHE A 130 -20.49 44.47 -14.95
C PHE A 130 -21.62 44.49 -13.89
N LEU A 131 -21.27 44.70 -12.61
CA LEU A 131 -22.27 44.79 -11.54
C LEU A 131 -23.22 45.98 -11.72
N GLU A 132 -22.77 47.11 -12.26
CA GLU A 132 -23.63 48.25 -12.60
C GLU A 132 -24.73 47.83 -13.59
N GLN A 133 -24.39 47.11 -14.66
CA GLN A 133 -25.36 46.56 -15.63
C GLN A 133 -26.36 45.61 -14.95
N VAL A 134 -25.88 44.77 -14.03
CA VAL A 134 -26.73 43.87 -13.25
C VAL A 134 -27.67 44.68 -12.34
N TYR A 135 -27.18 45.72 -11.67
CA TYR A 135 -27.99 46.56 -10.80
C TYR A 135 -29.04 47.39 -11.53
N GLU A 136 -28.80 47.79 -12.77
CA GLU A 136 -29.82 48.41 -13.62
C GLU A 136 -31.04 47.49 -13.81
N LYS A 137 -30.82 46.18 -13.92
CA LYS A 137 -31.91 45.19 -14.01
C LYS A 137 -32.54 44.89 -12.65
N LEU A 138 -31.74 44.86 -11.58
CA LEU A 138 -32.20 44.53 -10.22
C LEU A 138 -32.88 45.71 -9.49
N GLY A 139 -32.78 46.93 -9.99
CA GLY A 139 -33.35 48.12 -9.36
C GLY A 139 -32.60 48.51 -8.08
N ASN A 140 -33.28 48.53 -6.93
CA ASN A 140 -32.69 48.86 -5.61
C ASN A 140 -32.32 47.62 -4.78
N LYS A 141 -32.43 46.41 -5.34
CA LYS A 141 -32.17 45.17 -4.58
C LYS A 141 -30.68 44.96 -4.30
N LYS A 142 -30.35 44.38 -3.15
CA LYS A 142 -29.00 43.98 -2.74
C LYS A 142 -28.72 42.54 -3.21
N LEU A 143 -27.53 42.30 -3.73
CA LEU A 143 -27.08 41.01 -4.24
C LEU A 143 -26.31 40.25 -3.15
N VAL A 144 -26.70 39.02 -2.85
CA VAL A 144 -26.02 38.13 -1.91
C VAL A 144 -25.48 36.91 -2.64
N LEU A 145 -24.16 36.77 -2.70
CA LEU A 145 -23.50 35.58 -3.27
C LEU A 145 -23.29 34.52 -2.17
N LEU A 146 -23.91 33.37 -2.34
CA LEU A 146 -23.77 32.19 -1.50
C LEU A 146 -22.68 31.29 -2.11
N LEU A 147 -21.51 31.20 -1.48
CA LEU A 147 -20.35 30.52 -2.06
C LEU A 147 -20.11 29.18 -1.35
N ASP A 148 -20.46 28.06 -1.98
CA ASP A 148 -20.23 26.71 -1.43
C ASP A 148 -18.84 26.19 -1.79
N GLU A 149 -18.28 25.34 -0.91
CA GLU A 149 -16.90 24.82 -1.00
C GLU A 149 -15.83 25.89 -1.32
N PHE A 150 -15.99 27.11 -0.79
CA PHE A 150 -15.15 28.26 -1.11
C PHE A 150 -13.67 28.06 -0.77
N ASP A 151 -13.36 27.21 0.21
CA ASP A 151 -11.99 26.89 0.58
C ASP A 151 -11.27 26.05 -0.48
N VAL A 152 -11.96 25.37 -1.40
CA VAL A 152 -11.33 24.53 -2.45
C VAL A 152 -10.41 25.32 -3.38
N LEU A 153 -10.65 26.62 -3.52
CA LEU A 153 -9.86 27.52 -4.36
C LEU A 153 -8.40 27.71 -3.87
N GLU A 154 -8.08 27.32 -2.64
CA GLU A 154 -6.70 27.37 -2.10
C GLU A 154 -5.81 26.23 -2.63
N GLY A 155 -6.41 25.17 -3.21
CA GLY A 155 -5.73 23.92 -3.50
C GLY A 155 -4.81 23.96 -4.73
N LYS A 156 -3.49 24.02 -4.51
CA LYS A 156 -2.39 23.76 -5.49
C LYS A 156 -2.12 24.80 -6.59
N ASN A 157 -2.72 25.98 -6.57
CA ASN A 157 -2.25 27.09 -7.41
C ASN A 157 -1.03 27.80 -6.78
N SER A 158 -0.31 28.59 -7.56
CA SER A 158 0.78 29.43 -7.04
C SER A 158 0.24 30.28 -5.89
N GLN A 159 0.98 30.34 -4.79
CA GLN A 159 0.53 31.01 -3.56
C GLN A 159 0.13 32.49 -3.77
N SER A 160 0.61 33.11 -4.86
CA SER A 160 0.29 34.48 -5.28
C SER A 160 -1.09 34.64 -5.91
N GLU A 161 -1.52 33.75 -6.81
CA GLU A 161 -2.80 33.91 -7.53
C GLU A 161 -4.01 33.84 -6.60
N PHE A 162 -3.93 32.97 -5.58
CA PHE A 162 -4.96 32.87 -4.57
C PHE A 162 -5.05 34.12 -3.70
N GLU A 163 -3.91 34.71 -3.31
CA GLU A 163 -3.90 35.98 -2.58
C GLU A 163 -4.48 37.13 -3.41
N ASP A 164 -4.18 37.14 -4.71
CA ASP A 164 -4.70 38.12 -5.64
C ASP A 164 -6.24 38.02 -5.76
N PHE A 165 -6.81 36.82 -5.74
CA PHE A 165 -8.27 36.63 -5.68
C PHE A 165 -8.92 37.27 -4.45
N PHE A 166 -8.38 37.05 -3.24
CA PHE A 166 -8.96 37.68 -2.05
C PHE A 166 -8.83 39.19 -2.08
N ARG A 167 -7.69 39.70 -2.56
CA ARG A 167 -7.50 41.13 -2.71
C ARG A 167 -8.53 41.71 -3.67
N TYR A 168 -8.76 41.02 -4.78
CA TYR A 168 -9.78 41.37 -5.77
C TYR A 168 -11.19 41.39 -5.17
N LEU A 169 -11.60 40.27 -4.55
CA LEU A 169 -12.93 40.13 -3.97
C LEU A 169 -13.17 41.16 -2.85
N LYS A 170 -12.16 41.40 -1.99
CA LYS A 170 -12.21 42.42 -0.94
C LYS A 170 -12.42 43.81 -1.53
N SER A 171 -11.68 44.11 -2.60
CA SER A 171 -11.77 45.40 -3.29
C SER A 171 -13.19 45.63 -3.81
N ILE A 172 -13.74 44.70 -4.58
CA ILE A 172 -15.08 44.82 -5.14
C ILE A 172 -16.12 45.01 -4.02
N ILE A 173 -16.08 44.19 -2.97
CA ILE A 173 -17.02 44.32 -1.83
C ILE A 173 -16.92 45.69 -1.15
N SER A 174 -15.70 46.24 -1.03
CA SER A 174 -15.50 47.53 -0.37
C SER A 174 -16.01 48.74 -1.16
N TYR A 175 -16.10 48.64 -2.48
CA TYR A 175 -16.65 49.70 -3.34
C TYR A 175 -18.15 49.52 -3.64
N GLU A 176 -18.66 48.28 -3.55
CA GLU A 176 -20.04 47.95 -3.90
C GLU A 176 -20.92 47.75 -2.66
N GLU A 177 -21.53 48.82 -2.16
CA GLU A 177 -22.40 48.80 -0.94
C GLU A 177 -23.59 47.83 -1.03
N ARG A 178 -23.96 47.43 -2.24
CA ARG A 178 -25.10 46.54 -2.54
C ARG A 178 -24.69 45.08 -2.75
N LEU A 179 -23.40 44.76 -2.68
CA LEU A 179 -22.86 43.41 -2.80
C LEU A 179 -22.56 42.80 -1.43
N PHE A 180 -23.09 41.60 -1.21
CA PHE A 180 -22.93 40.81 0.00
C PHE A 180 -22.42 39.42 -0.37
N ILE A 181 -21.65 38.79 0.51
CA ILE A 181 -21.16 37.43 0.33
C ILE A 181 -21.36 36.58 1.60
N ILE A 182 -21.76 35.33 1.41
CA ILE A 182 -21.81 34.30 2.45
C ILE A 182 -20.97 33.11 1.99
N PRO A 183 -19.64 33.16 2.22
CA PRO A 183 -18.77 32.03 1.94
C PRO A 183 -18.94 30.92 2.97
N VAL A 184 -18.91 29.69 2.47
CA VAL A 184 -19.05 28.48 3.27
C VAL A 184 -17.84 27.59 3.07
N VAL A 185 -17.11 27.35 4.15
CA VAL A 185 -15.84 26.61 4.12
C VAL A 185 -15.93 25.26 4.83
N GLY A 186 -15.25 24.27 4.26
CA GLY A 186 -15.08 22.93 4.81
C GLY A 186 -13.94 22.79 5.82
N ARG A 187 -13.00 23.75 5.83
CA ARG A 187 -11.78 23.77 6.67
C ARG A 187 -11.82 24.84 7.77
N ARG A 188 -10.86 24.81 8.70
CA ARG A 188 -10.76 25.83 9.77
C ARG A 188 -10.28 27.15 9.19
N LEU A 189 -10.73 28.24 9.80
CA LEU A 189 -10.18 29.56 9.51
C LEU A 189 -8.73 29.69 9.93
N ASP A 190 -8.34 29.06 11.03
CA ASP A 190 -6.97 29.06 11.53
C ASP A 190 -6.01 28.31 10.59
N ASP A 191 -6.55 27.35 9.81
CA ASP A 191 -5.81 26.67 8.73
C ASP A 191 -5.75 27.52 7.45
N MET A 192 -6.52 28.62 7.41
CA MET A 192 -6.58 29.60 6.33
C MET A 192 -6.23 31.00 6.86
N PRO A 193 -5.05 31.20 7.51
CA PRO A 193 -4.74 32.43 8.23
C PRO A 193 -4.73 33.66 7.30
N LYS A 194 -4.45 33.47 6.01
CA LYS A 194 -4.52 34.53 4.99
C LYS A 194 -5.95 34.93 4.66
N LEU A 195 -6.86 33.96 4.59
CA LEU A 195 -8.29 34.16 4.39
C LEU A 195 -8.86 34.99 5.56
N GLN A 196 -8.51 34.60 6.78
CA GLN A 196 -8.87 35.31 8.01
C GLN A 196 -8.26 36.72 8.09
N LYS A 197 -7.00 36.90 7.67
CA LYS A 197 -6.29 38.20 7.72
C LYS A 197 -6.70 39.17 6.60
N ASN A 198 -7.10 38.68 5.43
CA ASN A 198 -7.36 39.52 4.27
C ASN A 198 -8.85 39.84 4.10
N LEU A 199 -9.75 38.85 4.20
CA LEU A 199 -11.17 39.04 3.90
C LEU A 199 -12.07 39.07 5.15
N PHE A 200 -11.76 38.29 6.18
CA PHE A 200 -12.70 37.97 7.27
C PHE A 200 -12.32 38.52 8.66
N THR A 201 -11.38 39.46 8.77
CA THR A 201 -10.80 39.86 10.07
C THR A 201 -11.81 40.44 11.06
N ALA A 202 -12.93 40.98 10.58
CA ALA A 202 -14.05 41.48 11.40
C ALA A 202 -15.41 40.86 11.03
N ALA A 203 -15.45 39.86 10.15
CA ALA A 203 -16.70 39.31 9.64
C ALA A 203 -17.42 38.46 10.71
N PRO A 204 -18.74 38.62 10.90
CA PRO A 204 -19.52 37.72 11.73
C PRO A 204 -19.39 36.27 11.26
N GLN A 205 -19.06 35.37 12.18
CA GLN A 205 -18.85 33.95 11.88
C GLN A 205 -19.79 33.03 12.67
N LYS A 206 -20.25 31.94 12.03
CA LYS A 206 -21.06 30.91 12.68
C LYS A 206 -20.73 29.52 12.18
N ARG A 207 -20.57 28.61 13.14
CA ARG A 207 -20.37 27.19 12.86
C ARG A 207 -21.69 26.49 12.50
N ILE A 208 -21.67 25.70 11.43
CA ILE A 208 -22.68 24.71 11.09
C ILE A 208 -22.31 23.40 11.81
N GLY A 209 -22.94 23.14 12.96
CA GLY A 209 -22.60 22.03 13.88
C GLY A 209 -23.54 20.83 13.80
N LEU A 210 -23.62 20.01 14.84
CA LEU A 210 -24.63 18.95 14.97
C LEU A 210 -26.04 19.56 15.11
N LEU A 211 -27.09 18.76 14.87
CA LEU A 211 -28.46 19.20 15.11
C LEU A 211 -28.84 19.04 16.59
N TYR A 212 -29.81 19.84 17.06
CA TYR A 212 -30.40 19.60 18.37
C TYR A 212 -31.13 18.25 18.39
N GLN A 213 -31.14 17.60 19.55
CA GLN A 213 -31.77 16.30 19.72
C GLN A 213 -33.26 16.31 19.28
N SER A 214 -33.99 17.39 19.57
CA SER A 214 -35.38 17.58 19.12
C SER A 214 -35.52 17.60 17.60
N SER A 215 -34.61 18.29 16.89
CA SER A 215 -34.58 18.32 15.42
C SER A 215 -34.24 16.94 14.83
N ILE A 216 -33.34 16.19 15.46
CA ILE A 216 -32.98 14.83 15.04
C ILE A 216 -34.12 13.85 15.26
N GLU A 217 -34.85 13.95 16.37
CA GLU A 217 -36.04 13.13 16.58
C GLU A 217 -37.10 13.38 15.50
N MET A 218 -37.28 14.64 15.08
CA MET A 218 -38.16 14.97 13.95
C MET A 218 -37.64 14.41 12.64
N LEU A 219 -36.33 14.51 12.36
CA LEU A 219 -35.69 13.93 11.18
C LEU A 219 -35.89 12.41 11.13
N ILE A 220 -35.77 11.71 12.25
CA ILE A 220 -36.00 10.26 12.33
C ILE A 220 -37.47 9.93 12.08
N LYS A 221 -38.41 10.60 12.74
CA LYS A 221 -39.83 10.21 12.76
C LYS A 221 -40.63 10.68 11.55
N ASN A 222 -40.47 11.95 11.16
CA ASN A 222 -41.42 12.62 10.27
C ASN A 222 -41.38 12.12 8.82
N PRO A 223 -40.19 11.90 8.19
CA PRO A 223 -40.13 11.48 6.79
C PRO A 223 -40.84 10.15 6.51
N ALA A 224 -40.81 9.21 7.47
CA ALA A 224 -41.41 7.88 7.33
C ALA A 224 -42.67 7.68 8.20
N ARG A 225 -43.28 8.73 8.75
CA ARG A 225 -44.39 8.63 9.74
C ARG A 225 -45.60 7.82 9.29
N GLU A 226 -45.83 7.72 7.98
CA GLU A 226 -46.94 6.97 7.38
C GLU A 226 -46.58 5.50 7.10
N SER A 227 -45.31 5.12 7.25
CA SER A 227 -44.79 3.80 6.87
C SER A 227 -44.09 3.06 8.01
N LEU A 228 -43.43 3.78 8.93
CA LEU A 228 -42.68 3.19 10.04
C LEU A 228 -42.99 3.87 11.37
N LYS A 229 -42.99 3.07 12.43
CA LYS A 229 -43.09 3.51 13.82
C LYS A 229 -41.82 3.12 14.58
N TYR A 230 -41.07 4.11 15.05
CA TYR A 230 -39.82 3.88 15.78
C TYR A 230 -40.07 3.76 17.29
N HIS A 231 -39.54 2.70 17.92
CA HIS A 231 -39.52 2.60 19.38
C HIS A 231 -38.62 3.67 20.02
N LYS A 232 -38.97 4.11 21.23
CA LYS A 232 -38.19 5.13 21.97
C LYS A 232 -36.73 4.74 22.16
N GLU A 233 -36.48 3.48 22.49
CA GLU A 233 -35.11 2.97 22.67
C GLU A 233 -34.36 2.84 21.33
N ALA A 234 -35.05 2.57 20.22
CA ALA A 234 -34.43 2.60 18.88
C ALA A 234 -33.99 4.02 18.51
N ILE A 235 -34.83 5.03 18.76
CA ILE A 235 -34.50 6.44 18.52
C ILE A 235 -33.28 6.88 19.34
N LYS A 236 -33.26 6.55 20.65
CA LYS A 236 -32.10 6.84 21.51
C LYS A 236 -30.81 6.21 20.97
N LYS A 237 -30.91 4.99 20.44
CA LYS A 237 -29.77 4.26 19.89
C LYS A 237 -29.27 4.85 18.57
N ILE A 238 -30.17 5.25 17.68
CA ILE A 238 -29.83 6.00 16.45
C ILE A 238 -29.13 7.30 16.83
N ILE A 239 -29.68 8.06 17.78
CA ILE A 239 -29.08 9.31 18.28
C ILE A 239 -27.69 9.07 18.86
N LYS A 240 -27.51 8.02 19.66
CA LYS A 240 -26.21 7.67 20.25
C LYS A 240 -25.18 7.28 19.17
N LEU A 241 -25.59 6.53 18.15
CA LEU A 241 -24.70 6.15 17.05
C LEU A 241 -24.30 7.35 16.19
N SER A 242 -25.26 8.21 15.87
CA SER A 242 -25.01 9.37 15.00
C SER A 242 -24.48 10.60 15.74
N GLU A 243 -24.55 10.65 17.07
CA GLU A 243 -24.38 11.84 17.91
C GLU A 243 -25.09 13.07 17.32
N CYS A 244 -26.35 12.90 16.92
CA CYS A 244 -27.14 13.97 16.28
C CYS A 244 -26.55 14.55 14.98
N HIS A 245 -25.66 13.82 14.31
CA HIS A 245 -25.12 14.22 13.02
C HIS A 245 -26.14 13.95 11.91
N PRO A 246 -26.54 14.97 11.10
CA PRO A 246 -27.64 14.84 10.14
C PRO A 246 -27.37 13.77 9.07
N TYR A 247 -26.17 13.75 8.47
CA TYR A 247 -25.82 12.79 7.41
C TYR A 247 -25.84 11.32 7.89
N PHE A 248 -25.20 11.02 9.03
CA PHE A 248 -25.20 9.66 9.59
C PHE A 248 -26.60 9.25 10.06
N THR A 249 -27.39 10.17 10.63
CA THR A 249 -28.78 9.89 11.00
C THR A 249 -29.62 9.54 9.77
N GLN A 250 -29.51 10.32 8.69
CA GLN A 250 -30.18 10.03 7.42
C GLN A 250 -29.77 8.67 6.86
N GLY A 251 -28.47 8.34 6.89
CA GLY A 251 -27.96 7.05 6.43
C GLY A 251 -28.50 5.87 7.23
N ILE A 252 -28.44 5.93 8.56
CA ILE A 252 -28.98 4.88 9.43
C ILE A 252 -30.48 4.69 9.18
N CYS A 253 -31.24 5.79 9.10
CA CYS A 253 -32.68 5.72 8.84
C CYS A 253 -33.01 5.22 7.43
N TYR A 254 -32.21 5.58 6.43
CA TYR A 254 -32.32 5.06 5.07
C TYR A 254 -32.17 3.54 5.05
N THR A 255 -31.14 3.01 5.70
CA THR A 255 -30.90 1.56 5.77
C THR A 255 -32.00 0.85 6.55
N LEU A 256 -32.42 1.40 7.70
CA LEU A 256 -33.54 0.86 8.48
C LEU A 256 -34.83 0.82 7.67
N PHE A 257 -35.14 1.86 6.91
CA PHE A 257 -36.33 1.91 6.06
C PHE A 257 -36.28 0.86 4.96
N THR A 258 -35.11 0.69 4.34
CA THR A 258 -34.90 -0.35 3.32
C THR A 258 -35.07 -1.76 3.91
N GLN A 259 -34.41 -2.07 5.02
CA GLN A 259 -34.52 -3.36 5.71
C GLN A 259 -35.96 -3.65 6.17
N ALA A 260 -36.62 -2.66 6.77
CA ALA A 260 -37.99 -2.84 7.24
C ALA A 260 -38.94 -3.23 6.11
N ARG A 261 -38.74 -2.66 4.92
CA ARG A 261 -39.52 -3.00 3.72
C ARG A 261 -39.18 -4.37 3.15
N GLU A 262 -37.92 -4.77 3.15
CA GLU A 262 -37.49 -6.10 2.73
C GLU A 262 -38.09 -7.19 3.64
N ASN A 263 -38.22 -6.89 4.93
CA ASN A 263 -38.77 -7.80 5.94
C ASN A 263 -40.28 -7.65 6.16
N ASP A 264 -40.95 -6.77 5.41
CA ASP A 264 -42.38 -6.42 5.56
C ASP A 264 -42.79 -6.05 7.02
N THR A 265 -41.92 -5.28 7.69
CA THR A 265 -42.11 -4.80 9.07
C THR A 265 -42.46 -3.31 9.09
N THR A 266 -43.23 -2.90 10.09
CA THR A 266 -43.69 -1.50 10.27
C THR A 266 -43.21 -0.87 11.58
N GLU A 267 -42.59 -1.65 12.47
CA GLU A 267 -42.01 -1.18 13.72
C GLU A 267 -40.50 -1.35 13.71
N ILE A 268 -39.77 -0.35 14.21
CA ILE A 268 -38.30 -0.39 14.33
C ILE A 268 -37.91 -0.53 15.79
N LEU A 269 -37.25 -1.65 16.12
CA LEU A 269 -36.76 -2.03 17.43
C LEU A 269 -35.27 -1.64 17.62
N PRO A 270 -34.76 -1.59 18.87
CA PRO A 270 -33.35 -1.32 19.13
C PRO A 270 -32.38 -2.33 18.49
N GLU A 271 -32.81 -3.58 18.34
CA GLU A 271 -32.04 -4.67 17.74
C GLU A 271 -31.84 -4.45 16.23
N ASP A 272 -32.86 -3.93 15.54
CA ASP A 272 -32.78 -3.60 14.11
C ASP A 272 -31.67 -2.59 13.84
N VAL A 273 -31.51 -1.61 14.75
CA VAL A 273 -30.45 -0.59 14.66
C VAL A 273 -29.04 -1.21 14.72
N ASN A 274 -28.84 -2.30 15.45
CA ASN A 274 -27.53 -2.99 15.46
C ASN A 274 -27.27 -3.73 14.15
N GLN A 275 -28.31 -4.35 13.59
CA GLN A 275 -28.18 -5.21 12.41
C GLN A 275 -27.82 -4.40 11.15
N VAL A 276 -28.23 -3.13 11.09
CA VAL A 276 -27.99 -2.27 9.91
C VAL A 276 -26.64 -1.56 9.89
N ILE A 277 -25.79 -1.68 10.93
CA ILE A 277 -24.58 -0.85 11.04
C ILE A 277 -23.65 -1.08 9.85
N ASP A 278 -23.32 -2.32 9.54
CA ASP A 278 -22.39 -2.67 8.45
C ASP A 278 -22.94 -2.26 7.08
N ARG A 279 -24.22 -2.58 6.81
CA ARG A 279 -24.91 -2.16 5.58
C ARG A 279 -25.00 -0.63 5.45
N THR A 280 -25.10 0.08 6.58
CA THR A 280 -25.08 1.55 6.59
C THR A 280 -23.68 2.07 6.29
N ILE A 281 -22.62 1.42 6.77
CA ILE A 281 -21.24 1.80 6.42
C ILE A 281 -21.03 1.64 4.92
N GLU A 282 -21.42 0.50 4.33
CA GLU A 282 -21.33 0.27 2.87
C GLU A 282 -22.09 1.35 2.07
N LEU A 283 -23.31 1.69 2.49
CA LEU A 283 -24.11 2.75 1.85
C LEU A 283 -23.42 4.12 1.94
N LEU A 284 -22.78 4.43 3.06
CA LEU A 284 -22.17 5.73 3.33
C LEU A 284 -20.70 5.82 2.94
N GLU A 285 -20.08 4.71 2.54
CA GLU A 285 -18.65 4.62 2.21
C GLU A 285 -18.20 5.67 1.17
N PRO A 286 -18.94 5.92 0.06
CA PRO A 286 -18.60 6.97 -0.88
C PRO A 286 -18.56 8.38 -0.26
N GLY A 287 -19.26 8.60 0.85
CA GLY A 287 -19.24 9.85 1.61
C GLY A 287 -18.22 9.87 2.76
N LEU A 288 -17.96 8.71 3.38
CA LEU A 288 -17.02 8.51 4.47
C LEU A 288 -15.56 8.56 4.00
N ILE A 289 -15.21 7.96 2.86
CA ILE A 289 -13.84 7.99 2.32
C ILE A 289 -13.36 9.44 2.11
N PRO A 290 -14.10 10.31 1.38
CA PRO A 290 -13.72 11.73 1.25
C PRO A 290 -13.76 12.50 2.57
N PHE A 291 -14.56 12.07 3.55
CA PHE A 291 -14.60 12.68 4.88
C PHE A 291 -13.27 12.49 5.62
N ARG A 292 -12.69 11.28 5.62
CA ARG A 292 -11.35 11.04 6.19
C ARG A 292 -10.22 11.61 5.32
N LYS A 293 -10.30 11.44 3.99
CA LYS A 293 -9.28 11.99 3.07
C LYS A 293 -9.19 13.52 3.12
N GLY A 294 -10.26 14.20 3.52
CA GLY A 294 -10.25 15.65 3.76
C GLY A 294 -9.41 16.10 4.96
N LEU A 295 -9.03 15.18 5.86
CA LEU A 295 -8.13 15.47 6.99
C LEU A 295 -6.65 15.36 6.56
N PRO A 296 -5.74 16.19 7.09
CA PRO A 296 -4.30 15.96 7.00
C PRO A 296 -3.89 14.59 7.54
N ILE A 297 -2.80 14.01 7.02
CA ILE A 297 -2.32 12.67 7.44
C ILE A 297 -2.16 12.57 8.96
N SER A 298 -1.53 13.56 9.59
CA SER A 298 -1.35 13.60 11.05
C SER A 298 -2.68 13.56 11.81
N GLU A 299 -3.71 14.25 11.33
CA GLU A 299 -5.05 14.22 11.92
C GLU A 299 -5.73 12.87 11.71
N ARG A 300 -5.61 12.26 10.52
CA ARG A 300 -6.16 10.92 10.26
C ARG A 300 -5.60 9.89 11.23
N ILE A 301 -4.30 9.95 11.48
CA ILE A 301 -3.61 8.98 12.33
C ILE A 301 -3.98 9.19 13.81
N VAL A 302 -4.00 10.43 14.30
CA VAL A 302 -4.50 10.73 15.65
C VAL A 302 -5.96 10.32 15.80
N PHE A 303 -6.77 10.48 14.76
CA PHE A 303 -8.18 10.11 14.78
C PHE A 303 -8.38 8.59 14.86
N SER A 304 -7.62 7.81 14.08
CA SER A 304 -7.57 6.34 14.20
C SER A 304 -7.03 5.91 15.57
N ALA A 305 -6.05 6.61 16.13
CA ALA A 305 -5.50 6.31 17.46
C ALA A 305 -6.53 6.52 18.57
N ALA A 306 -7.27 7.63 18.52
CA ALA A 306 -8.38 7.88 19.45
C ALA A 306 -9.47 6.81 19.33
N ALA A 307 -9.83 6.41 18.10
CA ALA A 307 -10.83 5.37 17.87
C ALA A 307 -10.39 4.01 18.46
N LYS A 308 -9.11 3.65 18.31
CA LYS A 308 -8.51 2.43 18.86
C LYS A 308 -8.46 2.47 20.39
N ALA A 309 -8.01 3.59 20.98
CA ALA A 309 -7.98 3.79 22.43
C ALA A 309 -9.39 3.65 23.05
N GLN A 310 -10.38 4.28 22.41
CA GLN A 310 -11.78 4.18 22.82
C GLN A 310 -12.33 2.75 22.71
N GLU A 311 -12.00 2.00 21.66
CA GLU A 311 -12.40 0.60 21.53
C GLU A 311 -11.76 -0.29 22.61
N LYS A 312 -10.47 -0.11 22.90
CA LYS A 312 -9.77 -0.83 23.98
C LYS A 312 -10.43 -0.60 25.33
N ALA A 313 -10.72 0.67 25.67
CA ALA A 313 -11.42 1.01 26.91
C ALA A 313 -12.82 0.36 26.96
N ARG A 314 -13.54 0.33 25.83
CA ARG A 314 -14.86 -0.30 25.74
C ARG A 314 -14.82 -1.81 26.01
N GLN A 315 -13.83 -2.51 25.47
CA GLN A 315 -13.62 -3.94 25.69
C GLN A 315 -13.32 -4.26 27.16
N GLU A 316 -12.66 -3.33 27.86
CA GLU A 316 -12.38 -3.42 29.30
C GLU A 316 -13.52 -2.90 30.19
N ASN A 317 -14.66 -2.48 29.61
CA ASN A 317 -15.77 -1.80 30.30
C ASN A 317 -15.34 -0.55 31.09
N LYS A 318 -14.40 0.24 30.55
CA LYS A 318 -13.89 1.50 31.12
C LYS A 318 -14.19 2.68 30.20
N SER A 319 -14.12 3.89 30.76
CA SER A 319 -14.14 5.13 29.97
C SER A 319 -12.81 5.31 29.23
N PRO A 320 -12.81 5.89 28.01
CA PRO A 320 -11.58 6.24 27.31
C PRO A 320 -10.76 7.22 28.15
N SER A 321 -9.56 6.80 28.56
CA SER A 321 -8.65 7.64 29.37
C SER A 321 -7.21 7.61 28.84
N GLN A 322 -6.93 6.83 27.80
CA GLN A 322 -5.60 6.74 27.21
C GLN A 322 -5.43 7.85 26.17
N ASN A 323 -4.35 8.61 26.29
CA ASN A 323 -4.01 9.63 25.33
C ASN A 323 -3.66 9.00 23.96
N PRO A 324 -4.30 9.41 22.85
CA PRO A 324 -4.01 8.88 21.52
C PRO A 324 -2.52 8.96 21.14
N LEU A 325 -1.81 10.01 21.57
CA LEU A 325 -0.38 10.17 21.31
C LEU A 325 0.47 9.19 22.13
N GLU A 326 0.09 8.90 23.37
CA GLU A 326 0.76 7.86 24.16
C GLU A 326 0.55 6.48 23.54
N LEU A 327 -0.67 6.19 23.06
CA LEU A 327 -0.93 4.96 22.32
C LEU A 327 -0.06 4.87 21.07
N LEU A 328 0.09 5.95 20.30
CA LEU A 328 0.97 5.97 19.11
C LEU A 328 2.42 5.58 19.43
N LYS A 329 2.95 5.94 20.61
CA LYS A 329 4.30 5.51 21.05
C LYS A 329 4.38 3.99 21.26
N GLU A 330 3.30 3.35 21.69
CA GLU A 330 3.21 1.87 21.78
C GLU A 330 3.30 1.21 20.40
N PHE A 331 2.92 1.92 19.34
CA PHE A 331 3.04 1.50 17.93
C PHE A 331 4.34 1.97 17.25
N GLY A 332 5.34 2.42 18.03
CA GLY A 332 6.65 2.80 17.50
C GLY A 332 6.67 4.14 16.75
N VAL A 333 5.60 4.92 16.85
CA VAL A 333 5.53 6.26 16.27
C VAL A 333 6.31 7.26 17.13
N ASP A 334 7.14 8.06 16.47
CA ASP A 334 7.74 9.25 17.05
C ASP A 334 6.69 10.38 17.05
N THR A 335 6.26 10.79 18.24
CA THR A 335 5.17 11.78 18.40
C THR A 335 5.65 13.23 18.35
N GLU A 336 6.96 13.46 18.41
CA GLU A 336 7.53 14.80 18.35
C GLU A 336 7.58 15.33 16.92
N HIS A 337 7.51 14.43 15.93
CA HIS A 337 7.49 14.75 14.50
C HIS A 337 6.07 14.73 13.91
N GLY A 338 5.87 15.44 12.80
CA GLY A 338 4.60 15.43 12.06
C GLY A 338 3.47 16.24 12.69
N ASN A 339 3.75 17.17 13.62
CA ASN A 339 2.77 18.08 14.23
C ASN A 339 1.57 17.37 14.91
N LEU A 340 1.79 16.20 15.52
CA LEU A 340 0.70 15.36 16.06
C LEU A 340 -0.05 15.98 17.25
N HIS A 341 0.64 16.78 18.06
CA HIS A 341 -0.01 17.58 19.12
C HIS A 341 -0.99 18.60 18.54
N GLN A 342 -0.61 19.29 17.46
CA GLN A 342 -1.48 20.23 16.78
C GLN A 342 -2.65 19.50 16.09
N ALA A 343 -2.39 18.34 15.49
CA ALA A 343 -3.42 17.50 14.90
C ALA A 343 -4.49 17.07 15.93
N SER A 344 -4.07 16.65 17.12
CA SER A 344 -5.00 16.33 18.22
C SER A 344 -5.85 17.54 18.61
N LYS A 345 -5.24 18.71 18.80
CA LYS A 345 -5.95 19.96 19.11
C LYS A 345 -6.97 20.33 18.01
N ASN A 346 -6.59 20.20 16.74
CA ASN A 346 -7.45 20.47 15.60
C ASN A 346 -8.69 19.59 15.61
N LEU A 347 -8.55 18.30 15.89
CA LEU A 347 -9.67 17.36 15.95
C LEU A 347 -10.64 17.68 17.10
N ILE A 348 -10.14 18.14 18.25
CA ILE A 348 -10.96 18.57 19.41
C ILE A 348 -11.75 19.83 19.07
N GLU A 349 -11.08 20.87 18.56
CA GLU A 349 -11.72 22.15 18.18
C GLU A 349 -12.78 21.93 17.09
N ASN A 350 -12.47 21.07 16.14
CA ASN A 350 -13.40 20.68 15.09
C ASN A 350 -14.50 19.75 15.58
N LYS A 351 -14.53 19.30 16.84
CA LYS A 351 -15.51 18.33 17.37
C LYS A 351 -15.57 17.04 16.52
N TYR A 352 -14.41 16.56 16.07
CA TYR A 352 -14.23 15.15 15.70
C TYR A 352 -13.94 14.33 16.96
N LEU A 353 -13.19 14.91 17.90
CA LEU A 353 -12.93 14.39 19.24
C LEU A 353 -13.66 15.22 20.30
N ASP A 354 -13.89 14.62 21.46
CA ASP A 354 -14.40 15.28 22.65
C ASP A 354 -13.39 16.27 23.25
N GLU A 355 -13.77 16.96 24.32
CA GLU A 355 -12.96 18.04 24.89
C GLU A 355 -11.63 17.56 25.46
N ASP A 356 -11.59 16.31 25.93
CA ASP A 356 -10.37 15.67 26.43
C ASP A 356 -9.53 15.03 25.30
N GLY A 357 -10.08 14.88 24.09
CA GLY A 357 -9.40 14.30 22.94
C GLY A 357 -9.32 12.77 22.94
N TYR A 358 -10.04 12.10 23.83
CA TYR A 358 -9.96 10.64 24.03
C TYR A 358 -11.10 9.87 23.38
N LYS A 359 -12.17 10.57 23.01
CA LYS A 359 -13.36 9.97 22.42
C LYS A 359 -13.62 10.57 21.04
N VAL A 360 -13.73 9.70 20.03
CA VAL A 360 -14.39 10.07 18.76
C VAL A 360 -15.84 10.38 19.07
N ILE A 361 -16.27 11.61 18.75
CA ILE A 361 -17.62 12.07 19.09
C ILE A 361 -18.64 11.14 18.43
N VAL A 362 -18.65 11.07 17.09
CA VAL A 362 -19.63 10.25 16.37
C VAL A 362 -19.26 8.77 16.47
N GLU A 363 -20.01 8.03 17.30
CA GLU A 363 -19.78 6.60 17.56
C GLU A 363 -19.80 5.76 16.27
N PHE A 364 -20.66 6.09 15.31
CA PHE A 364 -20.68 5.44 13.99
C PHE A 364 -19.36 5.60 13.22
N VAL A 365 -18.72 6.78 13.29
CA VAL A 365 -17.41 7.02 12.65
C VAL A 365 -16.31 6.24 13.37
N ARG A 366 -16.36 6.12 14.70
CA ARG A 366 -15.42 5.28 15.46
C ARG A 366 -15.48 3.82 15.02
N TYR A 367 -16.69 3.25 14.91
CA TYR A 367 -16.88 1.88 14.40
C TYR A 367 -16.24 1.70 13.01
N TRP A 368 -16.50 2.65 12.11
CA TRP A 368 -15.93 2.65 10.77
C TRP A 368 -14.40 2.74 10.77
N LEU A 369 -13.81 3.63 11.57
CA LEU A 369 -12.35 3.78 11.68
C LEU A 369 -11.70 2.48 12.19
N VAL A 370 -12.22 1.87 13.26
CA VAL A 370 -11.65 0.64 13.81
C VAL A 370 -11.73 -0.52 12.82
N LYS A 371 -12.82 -0.62 12.05
CA LYS A 371 -13.05 -1.73 11.12
C LYS A 371 -12.27 -1.61 9.81
N TYR A 372 -12.20 -0.41 9.23
CA TYR A 372 -11.66 -0.20 7.88
C TYR A 372 -10.35 0.60 7.84
N TYR A 373 -10.01 1.30 8.92
CA TYR A 373 -8.76 2.06 9.07
C TYR A 373 -8.07 1.74 10.40
N PRO A 374 -7.76 0.45 10.66
CA PRO A 374 -7.08 0.05 11.89
C PRO A 374 -5.79 0.86 12.06
N LEU A 375 -5.44 1.14 13.31
CA LEU A 375 -4.30 1.99 13.65
C LEU A 375 -3.00 1.42 13.08
N GLU A 376 -2.86 0.10 13.18
CA GLU A 376 -1.73 -0.71 12.70
C GLU A 376 -1.39 -0.42 11.22
N SER A 377 -2.41 -0.26 10.38
CA SER A 377 -2.24 0.08 8.95
C SER A 377 -2.17 1.59 8.73
N SER A 378 -2.94 2.37 9.50
CA SER A 378 -3.04 3.83 9.33
C SER A 378 -1.72 4.55 9.58
N ILE A 379 -0.89 4.07 10.53
CA ILE A 379 0.40 4.72 10.83
C ILE A 379 1.32 4.76 9.60
N TRP A 380 1.21 3.82 8.66
CA TRP A 380 2.04 3.78 7.45
C TRP A 380 1.77 4.96 6.51
N GLU A 381 0.66 5.70 6.66
CA GLU A 381 0.45 6.95 5.92
C GLU A 381 1.50 8.02 6.26
N PHE A 382 2.23 7.91 7.40
CA PHE A 382 3.31 8.83 7.74
C PHE A 382 4.44 8.88 6.70
N GLU A 383 4.63 7.82 5.91
CA GLU A 383 5.67 7.80 4.88
C GLU A 383 5.40 8.82 3.76
N GLU A 384 4.13 9.21 3.57
CA GLU A 384 3.70 10.18 2.56
C GLU A 384 3.86 11.65 2.99
N LEU A 385 4.13 11.94 4.28
CA LEU A 385 4.21 13.31 4.78
C LEU A 385 5.36 14.10 4.14
N GLU A 386 6.53 13.47 4.01
CA GLU A 386 7.76 14.13 3.58
C GLU A 386 8.27 13.46 2.30
N SER A 387 7.97 14.06 1.14
CA SER A 387 8.38 13.54 -0.17
C SER A 387 9.89 13.36 -0.27
N ASP A 388 10.66 14.26 0.34
CA ASP A 388 12.11 14.22 0.33
C ASP A 388 12.64 12.97 1.06
N ALA A 389 12.04 12.60 2.19
CA ALA A 389 12.40 11.38 2.92
C ALA A 389 12.18 10.13 2.05
N SER A 390 11.05 10.06 1.34
CA SER A 390 10.74 8.99 0.38
C SER A 390 11.76 8.93 -0.77
N ASP A 391 12.24 10.08 -1.25
CA ASP A 391 13.25 10.13 -2.31
C ASP A 391 14.63 9.68 -1.82
N TYR A 392 15.00 10.00 -0.59
CA TYR A 392 16.22 9.47 0.04
C TYR A 392 16.13 7.96 0.29
N TYR A 393 14.96 7.45 0.68
CA TYR A 393 14.73 6.01 0.78
C TYR A 393 14.90 5.30 -0.57
N LYS A 394 14.37 5.86 -1.67
CA LYS A 394 14.59 5.32 -3.03
C LYS A 394 16.08 5.36 -3.42
N LYS A 395 16.78 6.46 -3.13
CA LYS A 395 18.24 6.55 -3.35
C LYS A 395 19.00 5.48 -2.58
N ALA A 396 18.66 5.26 -1.31
CA ALA A 396 19.27 4.21 -0.48
C ALA A 396 19.09 2.82 -1.10
N ASN A 397 17.88 2.49 -1.59
CA ASN A 397 17.60 1.24 -2.29
C ASN A 397 18.45 1.06 -3.55
N ILE A 398 18.68 2.13 -4.33
CA ILE A 398 19.57 2.09 -5.50
C ILE A 398 21.01 1.75 -5.08
N TRP A 399 21.51 2.30 -3.98
CA TRP A 399 22.85 2.00 -3.48
C TRP A 399 22.98 0.59 -2.88
N ARG A 400 21.92 0.10 -2.22
CA ARG A 400 21.79 -1.29 -1.78
C ARG A 400 21.96 -2.26 -2.94
N GLU A 401 21.26 -2.03 -4.06
CA GLU A 401 21.40 -2.85 -5.27
C GLU A 401 22.80 -2.83 -5.88
N ARG A 402 23.57 -1.77 -5.61
CA ARG A 402 24.98 -1.65 -6.03
C ARG A 402 25.96 -2.26 -5.05
N GLY A 403 25.50 -2.79 -3.91
CA GLY A 403 26.35 -3.29 -2.83
C GLY A 403 27.20 -2.21 -2.16
N LYS A 404 26.79 -0.94 -2.25
CA LYS A 404 27.52 0.22 -1.73
C LYS A 404 26.98 0.60 -0.34
N ILE A 405 27.44 -0.17 0.66
CA ILE A 405 26.95 -0.12 2.05
C ILE A 405 27.06 1.29 2.68
N LYS A 406 28.12 2.05 2.39
CA LYS A 406 28.31 3.38 3.00
C LYS A 406 27.26 4.39 2.50
N GLU A 407 27.02 4.39 1.20
CA GLU A 407 26.05 5.25 0.53
C GLU A 407 24.62 4.83 0.87
N GLU A 408 24.36 3.52 0.94
CA GLU A 408 23.10 2.96 1.43
C GLU A 408 22.78 3.46 2.86
N LEU A 409 23.72 3.29 3.79
CA LEU A 409 23.58 3.73 5.18
C LEU A 409 23.39 5.25 5.28
N HIS A 410 24.15 6.03 4.50
CA HIS A 410 24.02 7.49 4.48
C HIS A 410 22.61 7.94 4.08
N HIS A 411 22.05 7.39 3.00
CA HIS A 411 20.75 7.81 2.51
C HIS A 411 19.58 7.29 3.36
N TYR A 412 19.67 6.09 3.94
CA TYR A 412 18.64 5.65 4.90
C TYR A 412 18.63 6.50 6.17
N ASN A 413 19.81 6.92 6.68
CA ASN A 413 19.87 7.85 7.81
C ASN A 413 19.20 9.18 7.47
N ILE A 414 19.49 9.78 6.31
CA ILE A 414 18.83 11.03 5.90
C ILE A 414 17.31 10.84 5.81
N ALA A 415 16.84 9.72 5.25
CA ALA A 415 15.40 9.45 5.17
C ALA A 415 14.74 9.45 6.56
N LEU A 416 15.37 8.84 7.56
CA LEU A 416 14.87 8.83 8.94
C LEU A 416 15.10 10.14 9.70
N GLU A 417 16.13 10.92 9.36
CA GLU A 417 16.33 12.26 9.93
C GLU A 417 15.24 13.22 9.44
N LEU A 418 14.87 13.15 8.16
CA LEU A 418 13.81 13.96 7.57
C LEU A 418 12.43 13.51 8.06
N ASN A 419 12.20 12.20 8.14
CA ASN A 419 10.97 11.63 8.63
C ASN A 419 11.25 10.42 9.52
N PRO A 420 11.30 10.61 10.85
CA PRO A 420 11.50 9.51 11.77
C PRO A 420 10.42 8.45 11.68
N ASN A 421 9.22 8.78 11.22
CA ASN A 421 8.11 7.86 11.02
C ASN A 421 8.10 7.19 9.63
N HIS A 422 9.21 7.26 8.89
CA HIS A 422 9.41 6.47 7.67
C HIS A 422 9.79 5.01 8.01
N PHE A 423 8.79 4.20 8.30
CA PHE A 423 8.98 2.84 8.83
C PHE A 423 9.74 1.90 7.87
N SER A 424 9.53 2.00 6.56
CA SER A 424 10.27 1.27 5.54
C SER A 424 11.78 1.56 5.62
N ALA A 425 12.17 2.82 5.78
CA ALA A 425 13.57 3.19 6.01
C ALA A 425 14.07 2.67 7.37
N LEU A 426 13.25 2.72 8.43
CA LEU A 426 13.56 2.16 9.76
C LEU A 426 13.88 0.66 9.68
N PHE A 427 13.01 -0.13 9.05
CA PHE A 427 13.22 -1.57 8.86
C PHE A 427 14.50 -1.85 8.07
N ARG A 428 14.73 -1.14 6.97
CA ARG A 428 15.92 -1.35 6.14
C ARG A 428 17.21 -0.95 6.83
N LEU A 429 17.20 0.16 7.57
CA LEU A 429 18.36 0.59 8.33
C LEU A 429 18.68 -0.39 9.48
N ALA A 430 17.65 -0.91 10.16
CA ALA A 430 17.81 -1.94 11.19
C ALA A 430 18.46 -3.22 10.63
N GLU A 431 17.93 -3.71 9.49
CA GLU A 431 18.46 -4.85 8.75
C GLU A 431 19.92 -4.63 8.33
N LEU A 432 20.24 -3.44 7.81
CA LEU A 432 21.60 -3.09 7.40
C LEU A 432 22.57 -3.12 8.59
N HIS A 433 22.20 -2.52 9.73
CA HIS A 433 23.03 -2.56 10.94
C HIS A 433 23.23 -3.98 11.47
N LEU A 434 22.21 -4.84 11.39
CA LEU A 434 22.33 -6.25 11.76
C LEU A 434 23.32 -6.98 10.84
N ASN A 435 23.23 -6.78 9.53
CA ASN A 435 24.10 -7.40 8.53
C ASN A 435 25.57 -7.00 8.68
N ILE A 436 25.85 -5.73 9.00
CA ILE A 436 27.22 -5.25 9.29
C ILE A 436 27.68 -5.56 10.73
N LYS A 437 26.89 -6.30 11.51
CA LYS A 437 27.15 -6.71 12.90
C LYS A 437 27.26 -5.56 13.89
N GLU A 438 26.66 -4.42 13.59
CA GLU A 438 26.47 -3.32 14.54
C GLU A 438 25.25 -3.59 15.45
N PHE A 439 25.32 -4.70 16.20
CA PHE A 439 24.18 -5.25 16.95
C PHE A 439 23.53 -4.28 17.93
N LEU A 440 24.29 -3.38 18.56
CA LEU A 440 23.74 -2.39 19.48
C LEU A 440 22.78 -1.42 18.78
N LYS A 441 23.20 -0.84 17.64
CA LYS A 441 22.33 0.05 16.85
C LYS A 441 21.18 -0.72 16.22
N ALA A 442 21.45 -1.92 15.72
CA ALA A 442 20.41 -2.80 15.19
C ALA A 442 19.32 -3.05 16.24
N SER A 443 19.68 -3.37 17.48
CA SER A 443 18.73 -3.64 18.56
C SER A 443 17.88 -2.43 18.96
N GLU A 444 18.43 -1.22 18.87
CA GLU A 444 17.68 0.03 19.12
C GLU A 444 16.65 0.29 18.00
N LEU A 445 17.05 0.15 16.74
CA LEU A 445 16.15 0.33 15.60
C LEU A 445 15.09 -0.78 15.55
N TYR A 446 15.46 -2.03 15.81
CA TYR A 446 14.53 -3.16 15.85
C TYR A 446 13.58 -3.11 17.04
N GLU A 447 13.97 -2.54 18.19
CA GLU A 447 13.02 -2.28 19.28
C GLU A 447 11.86 -1.41 18.80
N ARG A 448 12.16 -0.36 18.04
CA ARG A 448 11.15 0.52 17.48
C ARG A 448 10.38 -0.17 16.35
N ALA A 449 11.07 -0.87 15.45
CA ALA A 449 10.45 -1.61 14.35
C ALA A 449 9.49 -2.70 14.85
N TYR A 450 9.82 -3.37 15.96
CA TYR A 450 8.98 -4.37 16.62
C TYR A 450 7.68 -3.78 17.16
N LYS A 451 7.69 -2.53 17.65
CA LYS A 451 6.45 -1.85 18.03
C LYS A 451 5.56 -1.51 16.82
N VAL A 452 6.16 -1.24 15.66
CA VAL A 452 5.44 -0.90 14.42
C VAL A 452 4.80 -2.15 13.80
N ASN A 453 5.59 -3.23 13.65
CA ASN A 453 5.11 -4.51 13.15
C ASN A 453 5.86 -5.65 13.87
N PRO A 454 5.27 -6.21 14.94
CA PRO A 454 5.88 -7.27 15.72
C PRO A 454 6.18 -8.51 14.89
N GLU A 455 5.27 -8.91 14.00
CA GLU A 455 5.41 -10.11 13.17
C GLU A 455 6.62 -10.02 12.24
N ARG A 456 6.79 -8.88 11.58
CA ARG A 456 7.90 -8.64 10.64
C ARG A 456 9.26 -8.49 11.33
N ALA A 457 9.31 -7.96 12.54
CA ALA A 457 10.57 -7.60 13.21
C ALA A 457 11.07 -8.63 14.22
N LYS A 458 10.23 -9.60 14.61
CA LYS A 458 10.46 -10.45 15.80
C LYS A 458 11.81 -11.14 15.76
N ASP A 459 12.09 -11.85 14.68
CA ASP A 459 13.23 -12.76 14.60
C ASP A 459 14.54 -11.96 14.51
N GLU A 460 14.60 -10.95 13.64
CA GLU A 460 15.77 -10.09 13.52
C GLU A 460 16.00 -9.23 14.77
N TYR A 461 14.94 -8.87 15.50
CA TYR A 461 15.08 -8.20 16.78
C TYR A 461 15.75 -9.12 17.81
N ILE A 462 15.33 -10.38 17.90
CA ILE A 462 15.97 -11.39 18.76
C ILE A 462 17.44 -11.56 18.36
N ASP A 463 17.74 -11.71 17.06
CA ASP A 463 19.11 -11.87 16.57
C ASP A 463 19.99 -10.66 16.92
N SER A 464 19.45 -9.45 16.78
CA SER A 464 20.16 -8.22 17.18
C SER A 464 20.43 -8.17 18.69
N LEU A 465 19.48 -8.61 19.53
CA LEU A 465 19.64 -8.69 20.99
C LEU A 465 20.68 -9.74 21.37
N LEU A 466 20.65 -10.94 20.78
CA LEU A 466 21.62 -12.01 21.03
C LEU A 466 23.04 -11.58 20.62
N GLY A 467 23.17 -10.90 19.48
CA GLY A 467 24.44 -10.29 19.07
C GLY A 467 24.95 -9.25 20.06
N ALA A 468 24.08 -8.35 20.54
CA ALA A 468 24.42 -7.32 21.53
C ALA A 468 24.78 -7.92 22.91
N ILE A 469 24.09 -8.97 23.33
CA ILE A 469 24.40 -9.75 24.55
C ILE A 469 25.82 -10.29 24.46
N LYS A 470 26.18 -10.92 23.33
CA LYS A 470 27.53 -11.45 23.11
C LYS A 470 28.60 -10.36 23.24
N LEU A 471 28.38 -9.19 22.64
CA LEU A 471 29.29 -8.04 22.76
C LEU A 471 29.47 -7.58 24.22
N TYR A 472 28.38 -7.48 24.99
CA TYR A 472 28.48 -7.10 26.41
C TYR A 472 29.14 -8.16 27.28
N LEU A 473 28.96 -9.44 26.97
CA LEU A 473 29.65 -10.52 27.66
C LEU A 473 31.16 -10.49 27.38
N GLU A 474 31.57 -10.18 26.15
CA GLU A 474 32.98 -9.99 25.77
C GLU A 474 33.61 -8.77 26.48
N ASP A 475 32.84 -7.73 26.78
CA ASP A 475 33.26 -6.51 27.49
C ASP A 475 33.02 -6.59 29.02
N HIS A 476 32.78 -7.79 29.57
CA HIS A 476 32.54 -8.03 31.00
C HIS A 476 31.36 -7.24 31.62
N LYS A 477 30.42 -6.75 30.80
CA LYS A 477 29.23 -5.99 31.22
C LYS A 477 28.04 -6.92 31.48
N PHE A 478 28.20 -7.84 32.42
CA PHE A 478 27.23 -8.92 32.70
C PHE A 478 25.81 -8.44 33.03
N GLN A 479 25.67 -7.31 33.74
CA GLN A 479 24.35 -6.75 34.08
C GLN A 479 23.58 -6.33 32.82
N LYS A 480 24.24 -5.61 31.90
CA LYS A 480 23.63 -5.19 30.62
C LYS A 480 23.26 -6.39 29.75
N ALA A 481 24.12 -7.41 29.70
CA ALA A 481 23.83 -8.65 28.99
C ALA A 481 22.60 -9.36 29.56
N SER A 482 22.43 -9.39 30.88
CA SER A 482 21.26 -9.98 31.53
C SER A 482 19.98 -9.18 31.27
N GLU A 483 20.06 -7.84 31.21
CA GLU A 483 18.92 -6.97 30.88
C GLU A 483 18.46 -7.19 29.44
N LEU A 484 19.38 -7.22 28.47
CA LEU A 484 19.06 -7.51 27.08
C LEU A 484 18.51 -8.92 26.89
N TYR A 485 19.03 -9.91 27.63
CA TYR A 485 18.50 -11.27 27.57
C TYR A 485 17.07 -11.34 28.11
N LYS A 486 16.76 -10.62 29.19
CA LYS A 486 15.38 -10.51 29.70
C LYS A 486 14.44 -9.95 28.63
N ARG A 487 14.87 -8.89 27.91
CA ARG A 487 14.11 -8.32 26.78
C ARG A 487 13.93 -9.34 25.65
N ALA A 488 14.97 -10.11 25.32
CA ALA A 488 14.86 -11.16 24.32
C ALA A 488 13.80 -12.21 24.72
N CYS A 489 13.76 -12.62 25.99
CA CYS A 489 12.72 -13.52 26.52
C CYS A 489 11.31 -12.90 26.52
N GLU A 490 11.19 -11.59 26.67
CA GLU A 490 9.90 -10.88 26.58
C GLU A 490 9.36 -10.94 25.12
N VAL A 491 10.25 -10.88 24.13
CA VAL A 491 9.91 -10.98 22.69
C VAL A 491 9.66 -12.43 22.26
N ASN A 492 10.49 -13.36 22.73
CA ASN A 492 10.33 -14.80 22.50
C ASN A 492 10.34 -15.57 23.84
N PRO A 493 9.15 -15.88 24.38
CA PRO A 493 9.01 -16.67 25.61
C PRO A 493 9.58 -18.09 25.52
N GLU A 494 9.82 -18.63 24.32
CA GLU A 494 10.43 -19.95 24.13
C GLU A 494 11.95 -19.94 24.37
N LEU A 495 12.58 -18.76 24.38
CA LEU A 495 14.01 -18.65 24.71
C LEU A 495 14.26 -19.20 26.12
N THR A 496 14.94 -20.33 26.19
CA THR A 496 15.14 -21.05 27.44
C THR A 496 16.36 -20.52 28.16
N LYS A 497 16.35 -20.57 29.49
CA LYS A 497 17.53 -20.27 30.30
C LYS A 497 18.75 -21.12 29.89
N ASP A 498 18.51 -22.33 29.40
CA ASP A 498 19.55 -23.23 28.93
C ASP A 498 20.26 -22.70 27.67
N GLU A 499 19.57 -21.99 26.76
CA GLU A 499 20.19 -21.33 25.61
C GLU A 499 21.14 -20.19 26.05
N TYR A 500 20.77 -19.41 27.06
CA TYR A 500 21.67 -18.38 27.62
C TYR A 500 22.85 -18.99 28.37
N ILE A 501 22.62 -20.09 29.09
CA ILE A 501 23.70 -20.87 29.71
C ILE A 501 24.65 -21.41 28.64
N ASN A 502 24.13 -21.94 27.53
CA ASN A 502 24.94 -22.44 26.43
C ASN A 502 25.77 -21.31 25.80
N LEU A 503 25.17 -20.13 25.58
CA LEU A 503 25.91 -18.96 25.09
C LEU A 503 27.07 -18.57 26.02
N LEU A 504 26.84 -18.54 27.34
CA LEU A 504 27.89 -18.26 28.34
C LEU A 504 28.99 -19.34 28.32
N VAL A 505 28.60 -20.61 28.22
CA VAL A 505 29.53 -21.75 28.18
C VAL A 505 30.36 -21.75 26.90
N ASP A 506 29.78 -21.45 25.75
CA ASP A 506 30.48 -21.40 24.47
C ASP A 506 31.50 -20.27 24.43
N LEU A 507 31.13 -19.09 24.96
CA LEU A 507 32.07 -17.99 25.11
C LEU A 507 33.19 -18.35 26.09
N ALA A 508 32.87 -18.99 27.22
CA ALA A 508 33.86 -19.44 28.19
C ALA A 508 34.84 -20.46 27.58
N ASN A 509 34.35 -21.41 26.78
CA ASN A 509 35.16 -22.38 26.04
C ASN A 509 36.10 -21.67 25.04
N SER A 510 35.61 -20.66 24.33
CA SER A 510 36.42 -19.87 23.40
C SER A 510 37.57 -19.15 24.13
N ARG A 511 37.29 -18.50 25.26
CA ARG A 511 38.30 -17.84 26.12
C ARG A 511 39.33 -18.84 26.66
N LEU A 512 38.88 -20.04 27.09
CA LEU A 512 39.79 -21.12 27.48
C LEU A 512 40.76 -21.51 26.36
N ASN A 513 40.27 -21.62 25.12
CA ASN A 513 41.11 -21.97 23.96
C ASN A 513 42.14 -20.87 23.64
N ASN A 514 41.79 -19.60 23.87
CA ASN A 514 42.68 -18.45 23.71
C ASN A 514 43.64 -18.23 24.90
N LYS A 515 43.60 -19.11 25.91
CA LYS A 515 44.38 -19.01 27.17
C LYS A 515 44.02 -17.79 28.04
N GLU A 516 42.83 -17.22 27.84
CA GLU A 516 42.22 -16.16 28.66
C GLU A 516 41.47 -16.81 29.83
N LEU A 517 42.25 -17.37 30.76
CA LEU A 517 41.75 -18.31 31.77
C LEU A 517 40.93 -17.65 32.89
N LYS A 518 41.21 -16.38 33.20
CA LYS A 518 40.47 -15.62 34.21
C LYS A 518 39.06 -15.34 33.71
N GLU A 519 38.98 -14.78 32.51
CA GLU A 519 37.77 -14.40 31.80
C GLU A 519 36.87 -15.62 31.56
N ALA A 520 37.46 -16.76 31.18
CA ALA A 520 36.74 -18.01 31.08
C ALA A 520 36.10 -18.44 32.41
N SER A 521 36.82 -18.32 33.52
CA SER A 521 36.30 -18.71 34.83
C SER A 521 35.14 -17.82 35.29
N GLU A 522 35.17 -16.52 34.98
CA GLU A 522 34.09 -15.58 35.26
C GLU A 522 32.81 -15.92 34.46
N LEU A 523 32.93 -16.25 33.17
CA LEU A 523 31.79 -16.65 32.34
C LEU A 523 31.14 -17.96 32.82
N TYR A 524 31.95 -18.95 33.22
CA TYR A 524 31.41 -20.16 33.85
C TYR A 524 30.78 -19.89 35.20
N GLU A 525 31.27 -18.91 35.97
CA GLU A 525 30.63 -18.50 37.22
C GLU A 525 29.22 -17.95 36.95
N GLN A 526 29.07 -17.10 35.93
CA GLN A 526 27.74 -16.58 35.55
C GLN A 526 26.80 -17.72 35.15
N ALA A 527 27.26 -18.66 34.31
CA ALA A 527 26.47 -19.84 33.94
C ALA A 527 26.10 -20.69 35.17
N TYR A 528 27.04 -20.86 36.09
CA TYR A 528 26.86 -21.63 37.32
C TYR A 528 25.85 -20.99 38.27
N ARG A 529 25.78 -19.66 38.33
CA ARG A 529 24.76 -18.94 39.13
C ARG A 529 23.34 -19.20 38.63
N ILE A 530 23.17 -19.46 37.33
CA ILE A 530 21.85 -19.69 36.71
C ILE A 530 21.43 -21.15 36.87
N ASN A 531 22.30 -22.10 36.50
CA ASN A 531 22.04 -23.54 36.65
C ASN A 531 23.29 -24.26 37.17
N PRO A 532 23.45 -24.37 38.49
CA PRO A 532 24.63 -25.00 39.09
C PRO A 532 24.87 -26.43 38.63
N ARG A 533 23.81 -27.20 38.34
CA ARG A 533 23.92 -28.64 38.04
C ARG A 533 24.53 -28.89 36.66
N SER A 534 24.16 -28.11 35.65
CA SER A 534 24.56 -28.37 34.26
C SER A 534 26.01 -27.96 33.95
N VAL A 535 26.57 -27.00 34.71
CA VAL A 535 27.92 -26.45 34.43
C VAL A 535 28.93 -26.63 35.56
N LYS A 536 28.56 -27.30 36.68
CA LYS A 536 29.42 -27.50 37.85
C LYS A 536 30.83 -27.97 37.48
N ASP A 537 30.93 -29.05 36.72
CA ASP A 537 32.22 -29.67 36.41
C ASP A 537 33.07 -28.79 35.48
N LYS A 538 32.44 -28.12 34.51
CA LYS A 538 33.11 -27.17 33.60
C LYS A 538 33.66 -25.97 34.38
N TYR A 539 32.90 -25.44 35.35
CA TYR A 539 33.34 -24.33 36.20
C TYR A 539 34.49 -24.75 37.15
N ILE A 540 34.40 -25.93 37.76
CA ILE A 540 35.50 -26.48 38.58
C ILE A 540 36.77 -26.62 37.73
N GLN A 541 36.66 -27.17 36.51
CA GLN A 541 37.80 -27.34 35.62
C GLN A 541 38.43 -26.01 35.18
N SER A 542 37.63 -24.98 34.88
CA SER A 542 38.15 -23.67 34.50
C SER A 542 38.89 -22.99 35.65
N LEU A 543 38.35 -23.03 36.88
CA LEU A 543 39.02 -22.52 38.08
C LEU A 543 40.34 -23.25 38.37
N LEU A 544 40.38 -24.58 38.23
CA LEU A 544 41.61 -25.35 38.40
C LEU A 544 42.67 -24.97 37.38
N ARG A 545 42.30 -24.78 36.11
CA ARG A 545 43.23 -24.34 35.05
C ARG A 545 43.72 -22.92 35.30
N TYR A 546 42.85 -22.01 35.71
CA TYR A 546 43.22 -20.64 36.03
C TYR A 546 44.19 -20.59 37.22
N GLY A 547 43.89 -21.32 38.31
CA GLY A 547 44.79 -21.44 39.46
C GLY A 547 46.14 -22.04 39.10
N ASP A 548 46.17 -23.14 38.32
CA ASP A 548 47.43 -23.75 37.87
C ASP A 548 48.25 -22.78 37.00
N TYR A 549 47.60 -21.95 36.18
CA TYR A 549 48.27 -20.91 35.38
C TYR A 549 48.87 -19.79 36.23
N LEU A 550 48.15 -19.30 37.25
CA LEU A 550 48.68 -18.29 38.17
C LEU A 550 49.94 -18.79 38.89
N ILE A 551 49.97 -20.06 39.32
CA ILE A 551 51.16 -20.70 39.90
C ILE A 551 52.36 -20.63 38.95
N THR A 552 52.16 -20.76 37.64
CA THR A 552 53.25 -20.76 36.65
C THR A 552 53.74 -19.38 36.23
N LYS A 553 52.88 -18.35 36.34
CA LYS A 553 53.17 -17.02 35.82
C LYS A 553 53.62 -16.04 36.90
N GLU A 554 53.10 -16.20 38.11
CA GLU A 554 53.29 -15.24 39.19
C GLU A 554 54.34 -15.72 40.18
N ASP A 555 55.13 -14.76 40.70
CA ASP A 555 56.08 -15.06 41.76
C ASP A 555 55.32 -15.29 43.08
N VAL A 556 55.02 -16.56 43.34
CA VAL A 556 54.36 -17.08 44.54
C VAL A 556 55.14 -16.81 45.84
N THR A 557 56.23 -16.04 45.81
CA THR A 557 56.93 -15.50 46.98
C THR A 557 56.34 -14.18 47.50
N ASN A 558 55.45 -13.50 46.77
CA ASN A 558 54.70 -12.36 47.28
C ASN A 558 53.36 -12.83 47.88
N SER A 559 53.06 -12.44 49.11
CA SER A 559 51.87 -12.95 49.80
C SER A 559 50.55 -12.29 49.39
N ASP A 560 50.56 -11.17 48.67
CA ASP A 560 49.33 -10.60 48.08
C ASP A 560 48.97 -11.35 46.78
N ILE A 561 49.99 -11.72 46.01
CA ILE A 561 49.90 -12.62 44.85
C ILE A 561 49.48 -14.02 45.30
N LEU A 562 50.00 -14.52 46.43
CA LEU A 562 49.64 -15.83 46.96
C LEU A 562 48.14 -15.95 47.29
N ALA A 563 47.49 -14.87 47.72
CA ALA A 563 46.05 -14.86 47.94
C ALA A 563 45.27 -14.97 46.62
N GLU A 564 45.71 -14.26 45.58
CA GLU A 564 45.15 -14.35 44.22
C GLU A 564 45.31 -15.76 43.63
N VAL A 565 46.47 -16.39 43.80
CA VAL A 565 46.76 -17.77 43.35
C VAL A 565 45.93 -18.81 44.09
N LYS A 566 45.63 -18.61 45.39
CA LYS A 566 44.81 -19.53 46.20
C LYS A 566 43.33 -19.43 45.88
N ALA A 567 42.83 -18.25 45.54
CA ALA A 567 41.40 -17.98 45.40
C ALA A 567 40.66 -18.95 44.45
N PRO A 568 41.19 -19.33 43.27
CA PRO A 568 40.53 -20.30 42.40
C PRO A 568 40.37 -21.69 43.06
N PHE A 569 41.38 -22.16 43.80
CA PHE A 569 41.33 -23.46 44.46
C PHE A 569 40.41 -23.47 45.68
N GLU A 570 40.37 -22.37 46.44
CA GLU A 570 39.42 -22.20 47.55
C GLU A 570 37.99 -22.18 47.02
N LYS A 571 37.76 -21.47 45.91
CA LYS A 571 36.46 -21.47 45.23
C LYS A 571 36.08 -22.87 44.76
N VAL A 572 37.00 -23.66 44.19
CA VAL A 572 36.74 -25.07 43.84
C VAL A 572 36.31 -25.88 45.06
N LEU A 573 36.98 -25.73 46.21
CA LEU A 573 36.61 -26.46 47.44
C LEU A 573 35.29 -25.99 48.05
N SER A 574 34.89 -24.74 47.81
CA SER A 574 33.55 -24.27 48.19
C SER A 574 32.43 -24.93 47.37
N ILE A 575 32.72 -25.33 46.12
CA ILE A 575 31.77 -25.95 45.18
C ILE A 575 31.80 -27.49 45.29
N ASP A 576 32.98 -28.07 45.44
CA ASP A 576 33.24 -29.48 45.67
C ASP A 576 34.31 -29.65 46.77
N PRO A 577 33.89 -29.77 48.03
CA PRO A 577 34.81 -29.95 49.14
C PRO A 577 35.72 -31.16 48.98
N THR A 578 35.32 -32.20 48.21
CA THR A 578 36.07 -33.45 48.05
C THR A 578 37.15 -33.41 46.98
N ASN A 579 37.29 -32.30 46.25
CA ASN A 579 38.23 -32.17 45.15
C ASN A 579 39.70 -32.32 45.61
N ARG A 580 40.29 -33.50 45.36
CA ARG A 580 41.65 -33.83 45.81
C ARG A 580 42.71 -32.94 45.18
N LYS A 581 42.53 -32.50 43.93
CA LYS A 581 43.50 -31.66 43.21
C LYS A 581 43.59 -30.28 43.87
N ALA A 582 42.46 -29.61 44.10
CA ALA A 582 42.43 -28.32 44.77
C ALA A 582 42.96 -28.40 46.22
N ARG A 583 42.61 -29.44 46.99
CA ARG A 583 43.17 -29.67 48.34
C ARG A 583 44.69 -29.83 48.33
N ASN A 584 45.23 -30.59 47.38
CA ASN A 584 46.67 -30.81 47.28
C ASN A 584 47.40 -29.52 46.88
N GLN A 585 46.88 -28.76 45.91
CA GLN A 585 47.46 -27.47 45.52
C GLN A 585 47.40 -26.46 46.65
N LEU A 586 46.26 -26.34 47.35
CA LEU A 586 46.15 -25.48 48.54
C LEU A 586 47.10 -25.91 49.64
N LYS A 587 47.28 -27.21 49.91
CA LYS A 587 48.25 -27.69 50.91
C LYS A 587 49.69 -27.30 50.55
N LEU A 588 50.06 -27.34 49.26
CA LEU A 588 51.37 -26.90 48.77
C LEU A 588 51.54 -25.38 48.93
N LEU A 589 50.54 -24.61 48.51
CA LEU A 589 50.49 -23.15 48.66
C LEU A 589 50.39 -22.72 50.13
N GLU A 590 49.81 -23.53 51.01
CA GLU A 590 49.74 -23.34 52.46
C GLU A 590 51.09 -23.59 53.13
N VAL A 591 51.87 -24.57 52.67
CA VAL A 591 53.26 -24.76 53.13
C VAL A 591 54.12 -23.56 52.73
N GLN A 592 53.94 -23.02 51.52
CA GLN A 592 54.57 -21.77 51.08
C GLN A 592 54.05 -20.55 51.85
N ASP A 593 52.74 -20.44 52.08
CA ASP A 593 52.12 -19.40 52.92
C ASP A 593 52.58 -19.50 54.37
N LYS A 594 52.88 -20.70 54.90
CA LYS A 594 53.42 -20.87 56.25
C LYS A 594 54.89 -20.44 56.31
N LYS A 595 55.66 -20.64 55.24
CA LYS A 595 57.02 -20.07 55.06
C LYS A 595 56.99 -18.54 54.89
N LEU A 596 56.06 -18.01 54.09
CA LEU A 596 55.87 -16.58 53.86
C LEU A 596 55.25 -15.86 55.05
N LYS A 597 54.36 -16.53 55.79
CA LYS A 597 53.88 -16.10 57.10
C LYS A 597 55.01 -16.15 58.11
N GLN A 598 55.91 -17.13 58.12
CA GLN A 598 57.14 -17.02 58.95
C GLN A 598 57.97 -15.76 58.62
N ILE A 599 57.94 -15.29 57.37
CA ILE A 599 58.57 -14.03 56.92
C ILE A 599 57.69 -12.79 57.24
N ARG A 600 56.36 -12.88 57.17
CA ARG A 600 55.40 -11.80 57.49
C ARG A 600 55.06 -11.66 58.99
N THR A 601 55.24 -12.70 59.82
CA THR A 601 55.19 -12.60 61.29
C THR A 601 56.37 -11.77 61.82
N PHE A 602 57.36 -11.47 60.96
CA PHE A 602 58.38 -10.45 61.20
C PHE A 602 57.96 -9.03 60.77
N LEU A 603 56.86 -8.85 60.05
CA LEU A 603 56.52 -7.58 59.37
C LEU A 603 55.08 -7.08 59.58
N ALA A 604 54.18 -7.85 60.20
CA ALA A 604 52.78 -7.47 60.40
C ALA A 604 52.34 -7.62 61.87
N ILE A 605 53.10 -7.03 62.80
CA ILE A 605 52.53 -6.32 63.95
C ILE A 605 51.99 -5.02 63.36
N GLY A 606 50.78 -5.06 62.82
CA GLY A 606 50.35 -3.99 61.92
C GLY A 606 48.90 -4.08 61.53
N ILE A 607 48.05 -3.93 62.55
CA ILE A 607 46.72 -3.30 62.45
C ILE A 607 45.57 -4.21 61.96
N SER A 608 44.66 -4.41 62.91
CA SER A 608 43.33 -5.01 62.80
C SER A 608 42.28 -3.94 62.53
N ALA A 609 41.19 -4.31 61.83
CA ALA A 609 39.79 -3.80 61.89
C ALA A 609 39.16 -3.85 60.48
N VAL A 610 37.90 -4.21 60.19
CA VAL A 610 36.68 -4.53 60.95
C VAL A 610 35.61 -5.06 59.96
N LEU A 611 34.81 -6.07 60.41
CA LEU A 611 33.38 -6.44 60.16
C LEU A 611 32.73 -6.35 58.75
N ILE A 612 32.23 -7.44 58.13
CA ILE A 612 30.95 -8.21 58.26
C ILE A 612 29.68 -7.55 57.61
N GLY A 613 29.15 -8.19 56.56
CA GLY A 613 27.76 -8.06 56.01
C GLY A 613 26.78 -9.05 56.69
N GLY A 614 25.48 -9.16 56.43
CA GLY A 614 24.57 -8.78 55.35
C GLY A 614 23.48 -9.89 55.34
N ILE A 615 22.19 -9.55 55.46
CA ILE A 615 21.06 -10.51 55.59
C ILE A 615 20.19 -10.55 54.32
N SER A 616 19.73 -11.77 54.04
CA SER A 616 18.84 -12.35 53.02
C SER A 616 17.42 -11.76 52.88
N PHE A 617 16.73 -12.00 51.73
CA PHE A 617 15.35 -12.59 51.69
C PHE A 617 14.78 -12.95 50.27
N PHE A 618 14.29 -14.20 50.16
CA PHE A 618 13.11 -14.85 49.49
C PHE A 618 12.53 -14.62 48.05
N LEU A 619 12.28 -15.82 47.45
CA LEU A 619 11.17 -16.41 46.62
C LEU A 619 9.79 -15.71 46.66
N GLY A 620 8.85 -15.79 45.69
CA GLY A 620 8.32 -16.80 44.74
C GLY A 620 6.95 -16.25 44.21
N LEU A 621 6.30 -16.61 43.09
CA LEU A 621 5.66 -17.86 42.65
C LEU A 621 4.98 -17.66 41.25
N LYS A 622 4.59 -18.77 40.61
CA LYS A 622 4.06 -18.98 39.24
C LYS A 622 2.52 -18.84 39.08
N SER A 623 2.05 -18.69 37.82
CA SER A 623 0.87 -19.42 37.25
C SER A 623 0.81 -19.38 35.69
N GLN A 624 0.00 -20.28 35.12
CA GLN A 624 -0.05 -20.83 33.74
C GLN A 624 -0.99 -20.11 32.72
N PRO A 625 -1.07 -20.53 31.42
CA PRO A 625 -1.48 -19.71 30.25
C PRO A 625 -2.93 -19.93 29.74
N ASP A 626 -3.39 -19.07 28.82
CA ASP A 626 -4.72 -19.13 28.17
C ASP A 626 -4.62 -19.01 26.62
N PRO A 627 -5.44 -19.74 25.83
CA PRO A 627 -5.44 -19.77 24.36
C PRO A 627 -6.63 -19.00 23.76
N ASN A 628 -6.49 -18.35 22.58
CA ASN A 628 -7.58 -18.17 21.59
C ASN A 628 -7.12 -17.34 20.37
N PHE A 629 -7.25 -17.92 19.17
CA PHE A 629 -7.05 -17.29 17.86
C PHE A 629 -8.28 -17.59 16.99
N GLN A 630 -8.86 -16.58 16.32
CA GLN A 630 -9.98 -16.76 15.37
C GLN A 630 -9.58 -16.26 13.96
N PRO A 631 -10.03 -16.90 12.86
CA PRO A 631 -9.60 -16.56 11.50
C PRO A 631 -10.49 -15.50 10.81
N ALA A 632 -9.91 -14.80 9.83
CA ALA A 632 -10.51 -13.78 8.96
C ALA A 632 -11.45 -14.37 7.87
N PRO A 633 -12.34 -13.57 7.24
CA PRO A 633 -13.42 -14.09 6.39
C PRO A 633 -12.95 -14.69 5.05
N GLU A 634 -13.56 -15.81 4.66
CA GLU A 634 -13.30 -16.56 3.42
C GLU A 634 -14.17 -16.10 2.25
N LEU A 635 -13.78 -16.43 1.00
CA LEU A 635 -14.67 -16.26 -0.17
C LEU A 635 -15.93 -17.11 0.00
N SER A 636 -17.09 -16.53 -0.32
CA SER A 636 -18.35 -17.29 -0.38
C SER A 636 -18.32 -18.34 -1.51
N VAL A 637 -19.17 -19.36 -1.41
CA VAL A 637 -19.28 -20.41 -2.44
C VAL A 637 -19.60 -19.83 -3.82
N GLN A 638 -20.44 -18.79 -3.88
CA GLN A 638 -20.81 -18.11 -5.12
C GLN A 638 -19.62 -17.32 -5.72
N GLU A 639 -18.84 -16.65 -4.88
CA GLU A 639 -17.63 -15.96 -5.34
C GLU A 639 -16.58 -16.94 -5.85
N LYS A 640 -16.39 -18.09 -5.18
CA LYS A 640 -15.49 -19.14 -5.67
C LYS A 640 -15.91 -19.66 -7.04
N GLN A 641 -17.21 -19.89 -7.25
CA GLN A 641 -17.75 -20.34 -8.55
C GLN A 641 -17.60 -19.31 -9.66
N LYS A 642 -17.63 -18.01 -9.34
CA LYS A 642 -17.46 -16.96 -10.35
C LYS A 642 -15.99 -16.69 -10.68
N ARG A 643 -15.11 -16.84 -9.68
CA ARG A 643 -13.72 -16.35 -9.77
C ARG A 643 -12.70 -17.43 -10.08
N PHE A 644 -13.02 -18.71 -9.88
CA PHE A 644 -12.15 -19.82 -10.22
C PHE A 644 -12.78 -20.71 -11.26
N SER A 645 -11.98 -21.19 -12.20
CA SER A 645 -12.40 -22.29 -13.07
C SER A 645 -11.22 -23.14 -13.53
N SER A 646 -11.46 -24.44 -13.55
CA SER A 646 -10.60 -25.43 -14.20
C SER A 646 -11.37 -26.18 -15.30
N GLY A 647 -12.49 -25.62 -15.76
CA GLY A 647 -13.44 -26.27 -16.67
C GLY A 647 -14.87 -26.35 -16.13
N LYS A 648 -15.17 -25.78 -14.96
CA LYS A 648 -16.51 -25.82 -14.37
C LYS A 648 -17.39 -24.65 -14.80
N ASN A 649 -16.81 -23.52 -15.18
CA ASN A 649 -17.51 -22.31 -15.60
C ASN A 649 -16.61 -21.50 -16.53
N THR A 650 -17.14 -20.46 -17.16
CA THR A 650 -16.31 -19.46 -17.84
C THR A 650 -15.86 -18.36 -16.89
N ILE A 651 -14.69 -17.79 -17.14
CA ILE A 651 -14.18 -16.56 -16.50
C ILE A 651 -14.44 -15.33 -17.39
N PHE A 652 -14.54 -15.49 -18.71
CA PHE A 652 -14.69 -14.39 -19.67
C PHE A 652 -16.13 -14.28 -20.20
N ASP A 653 -17.08 -14.00 -19.31
CA ASP A 653 -18.53 -13.97 -19.58
C ASP A 653 -19.00 -12.76 -20.44
N LYS A 654 -18.11 -12.17 -21.26
CA LYS A 654 -18.30 -10.89 -21.98
C LYS A 654 -17.87 -10.91 -23.45
N THR A 655 -17.94 -12.04 -24.14
CA THR A 655 -17.80 -12.04 -25.61
C THR A 655 -19.15 -11.80 -26.27
N ASN A 656 -19.19 -10.97 -27.31
CA ASN A 656 -20.37 -10.68 -28.14
C ASN A 656 -20.84 -11.89 -29.00
N GLU A 657 -20.39 -13.11 -28.68
CA GLU A 657 -20.65 -14.34 -29.42
C GLU A 657 -21.47 -15.30 -28.57
N GLU A 658 -22.79 -15.09 -28.60
CA GLU A 658 -23.78 -15.87 -27.84
C GLU A 658 -23.66 -17.39 -28.10
N ASN A 659 -23.26 -17.79 -29.31
CA ASN A 659 -23.07 -19.20 -29.69
C ASN A 659 -21.92 -19.87 -28.95
N TYR A 660 -20.72 -19.25 -28.94
CA TYR A 660 -19.56 -19.78 -28.22
C TYR A 660 -19.86 -19.98 -26.74
N ASN A 661 -20.46 -18.98 -26.09
CA ASN A 661 -20.77 -19.03 -24.65
C ASN A 661 -21.78 -20.14 -24.32
N ASN A 662 -22.78 -20.36 -25.16
CA ASN A 662 -23.78 -21.42 -24.98
C ASN A 662 -23.18 -22.83 -25.13
N GLU A 663 -22.30 -23.01 -26.11
CA GLU A 663 -21.59 -24.27 -26.34
C GLU A 663 -20.58 -24.55 -25.22
N LEU A 664 -19.79 -23.54 -24.84
CA LEU A 664 -18.86 -23.61 -23.70
C LEU A 664 -19.59 -23.99 -22.41
N PHE A 665 -20.71 -23.33 -22.10
CA PHE A 665 -21.53 -23.64 -20.94
C PHE A 665 -21.98 -25.11 -20.94
N SER A 666 -22.39 -25.64 -22.11
CA SER A 666 -22.81 -27.03 -22.25
C SER A 666 -21.65 -28.00 -21.94
N CYS A 667 -20.45 -27.72 -22.43
CA CYS A 667 -19.25 -28.51 -22.11
C CYS A 667 -18.86 -28.41 -20.63
N ASN A 668 -18.95 -27.22 -20.03
CA ASN A 668 -18.72 -27.01 -18.60
C ASN A 668 -19.65 -27.86 -17.72
N GLN A 669 -20.93 -28.01 -18.10
CA GLN A 669 -21.89 -28.84 -17.38
C GLN A 669 -21.48 -30.31 -17.35
N GLU A 670 -20.97 -30.86 -18.46
CA GLU A 670 -20.49 -32.24 -18.48
C GLU A 670 -19.21 -32.41 -17.65
N PHE A 671 -18.33 -31.41 -17.64
CA PHE A 671 -17.16 -31.39 -16.75
C PHE A 671 -17.57 -31.38 -15.27
N GLN A 672 -18.54 -30.53 -14.89
CA GLN A 672 -19.07 -30.47 -13.52
C GLN A 672 -19.69 -31.80 -13.06
N LYS A 673 -20.36 -32.53 -13.97
CA LYS A 673 -20.92 -33.87 -13.71
C LYS A 673 -19.87 -34.97 -13.57
N GLY A 674 -18.58 -34.65 -13.72
CA GLY A 674 -17.47 -35.61 -13.67
C GLY A 674 -17.37 -36.50 -14.91
N LYS A 675 -18.08 -36.18 -16.01
CA LYS A 675 -18.04 -36.94 -17.26
C LYS A 675 -16.89 -36.44 -18.14
N TYR A 676 -15.66 -36.60 -17.65
CA TYR A 676 -14.48 -36.00 -18.26
C TYR A 676 -14.23 -36.46 -19.70
N SER A 677 -14.61 -37.68 -20.08
CA SER A 677 -14.54 -38.14 -21.48
C SER A 677 -15.41 -37.31 -22.42
N VAL A 678 -16.67 -37.08 -22.02
CA VAL A 678 -17.66 -36.32 -22.81
C VAL A 678 -17.28 -34.84 -22.82
N ALA A 679 -16.83 -34.32 -21.66
CA ALA A 679 -16.35 -32.95 -21.57
C ALA A 679 -15.13 -32.70 -22.47
N ALA A 680 -14.17 -33.64 -22.52
CA ALA A 680 -13.00 -33.52 -23.39
C ALA A 680 -13.42 -33.49 -24.87
N GLU A 681 -14.28 -34.39 -25.33
CA GLU A 681 -14.80 -34.39 -26.71
C GLU A 681 -15.55 -33.09 -27.04
N CYS A 682 -16.32 -32.56 -26.09
CA CYS A 682 -17.05 -31.30 -26.24
C CYS A 682 -16.12 -30.09 -26.34
N PHE A 683 -15.11 -29.98 -25.46
CA PHE A 683 -14.14 -28.88 -25.53
C PHE A 683 -13.23 -28.99 -26.74
N GLU A 684 -12.92 -30.21 -27.22
CA GLU A 684 -12.16 -30.43 -28.46
C GLU A 684 -12.88 -29.81 -29.66
N GLN A 685 -14.18 -30.08 -29.79
CA GLN A 685 -15.01 -29.49 -30.83
C GLN A 685 -15.02 -27.95 -30.76
N LEU A 686 -15.14 -27.38 -29.56
CA LEU A 686 -15.06 -25.94 -29.35
C LEU A 686 -13.72 -25.33 -29.77
N VAL A 687 -12.61 -26.04 -29.58
CA VAL A 687 -11.29 -25.59 -30.03
C VAL A 687 -11.20 -25.59 -31.55
N GLU A 688 -11.84 -26.54 -32.24
CA GLU A 688 -11.89 -26.55 -33.70
C GLU A 688 -12.75 -25.41 -34.26
N ASP A 689 -13.89 -25.15 -33.64
CA ASP A 689 -14.84 -24.12 -34.08
C ASP A 689 -14.36 -22.70 -33.73
N TYR A 690 -13.65 -22.55 -32.61
CA TYR A 690 -13.17 -21.28 -32.06
C TYR A 690 -11.69 -21.34 -31.67
N PRO A 691 -10.76 -21.53 -32.64
CA PRO A 691 -9.35 -21.81 -32.35
C PRO A 691 -8.60 -20.69 -31.63
N ASN A 692 -9.13 -19.46 -31.63
CA ASN A 692 -8.50 -18.31 -30.97
C ASN A 692 -8.92 -18.12 -29.49
N GLU A 693 -9.80 -18.98 -28.97
CA GLU A 693 -10.31 -18.91 -27.60
C GLU A 693 -9.55 -19.85 -26.65
N PRO A 694 -8.65 -19.32 -25.79
CA PRO A 694 -7.72 -20.14 -25.01
C PRO A 694 -8.37 -20.89 -23.84
N GLU A 695 -9.52 -20.40 -23.34
CA GLU A 695 -10.24 -21.01 -22.24
C GLU A 695 -10.73 -22.43 -22.60
N ALA A 696 -11.21 -22.61 -23.83
CA ALA A 696 -11.65 -23.92 -24.34
C ALA A 696 -10.48 -24.92 -24.40
N LEU A 697 -9.32 -24.51 -24.91
CA LEU A 697 -8.14 -25.39 -24.99
C LEU A 697 -7.62 -25.77 -23.60
N ILE A 698 -7.62 -24.85 -22.63
CA ILE A 698 -7.25 -25.16 -21.24
C ILE A 698 -8.21 -26.20 -20.66
N TYR A 699 -9.52 -26.01 -20.85
CA TYR A 699 -10.52 -26.92 -20.30
C TYR A 699 -10.53 -28.28 -20.98
N TYR A 700 -10.26 -28.34 -22.29
CA TYR A 700 -9.95 -29.58 -23.00
C TYR A 700 -8.80 -30.33 -22.32
N ASN A 701 -7.66 -29.66 -22.11
CA ASN A 701 -6.47 -30.28 -21.52
C ASN A 701 -6.70 -30.76 -20.07
N ASN A 702 -7.46 -30.00 -19.28
CA ASN A 702 -7.86 -30.42 -17.94
C ASN A 702 -8.78 -31.65 -17.98
N ALA A 703 -9.77 -31.67 -18.88
CA ALA A 703 -10.69 -32.80 -19.04
C ALA A 703 -9.95 -34.06 -19.54
N PHE A 704 -9.05 -33.88 -20.49
CA PHE A 704 -8.16 -34.92 -21.02
C PHE A 704 -7.31 -35.55 -19.91
N SER A 705 -6.70 -34.71 -19.06
CA SER A 705 -5.90 -35.17 -17.92
C SER A 705 -6.71 -36.06 -16.97
N ARG A 706 -7.96 -35.67 -16.65
CA ARG A 706 -8.83 -36.44 -15.75
C ARG A 706 -9.40 -37.71 -16.38
N LYS A 707 -9.69 -37.71 -17.69
CA LYS A 707 -10.11 -38.93 -18.43
C LYS A 707 -9.07 -40.04 -18.32
N SER A 708 -7.78 -39.69 -18.33
CA SER A 708 -6.65 -40.64 -18.29
C SER A 708 -6.64 -41.52 -17.03
N THR A 709 -7.03 -40.95 -15.87
CA THR A 709 -7.00 -41.64 -14.57
C THR A 709 -8.03 -42.76 -14.42
N ASN A 710 -9.02 -42.82 -15.31
CA ASN A 710 -10.00 -43.92 -15.36
C ASN A 710 -9.48 -45.18 -16.08
N PHE A 711 -8.31 -45.12 -16.74
CA PHE A 711 -7.70 -46.26 -17.44
C PHE A 711 -6.35 -46.62 -16.85
N LYS A 712 -6.27 -47.71 -16.06
CA LYS A 712 -5.11 -48.58 -15.69
C LYS A 712 -3.66 -48.02 -15.52
N VAL A 713 -3.41 -46.73 -15.67
CA VAL A 713 -2.10 -46.06 -15.58
C VAL A 713 -2.16 -45.14 -14.37
N GLN A 714 -1.36 -45.42 -13.34
CA GLN A 714 -1.22 -44.56 -12.16
C GLN A 714 -0.40 -43.32 -12.54
N GLY A 715 -1.03 -42.33 -13.17
CA GLY A 715 -0.45 -41.02 -13.44
C GLY A 715 -0.68 -40.02 -12.30
N VAL A 716 0.18 -39.00 -12.19
CA VAL A 716 0.04 -37.89 -11.23
C VAL A 716 -0.53 -36.68 -11.97
N ILE A 717 -1.60 -36.09 -11.45
CA ILE A 717 -2.11 -34.80 -11.94
C ILE A 717 -1.66 -33.70 -10.97
N VAL A 718 -1.03 -32.67 -11.51
CA VAL A 718 -0.62 -31.47 -10.76
C VAL A 718 -1.27 -30.23 -11.35
N SER A 719 -1.42 -29.17 -10.56
CA SER A 719 -2.06 -27.93 -10.99
C SER A 719 -1.12 -26.74 -10.93
N VAL A 720 -1.27 -25.81 -11.87
CA VAL A 720 -0.71 -24.45 -11.80
C VAL A 720 -1.88 -23.46 -11.90
N ALA A 721 -1.90 -22.46 -11.02
CA ALA A 721 -2.90 -21.40 -11.07
C ALA A 721 -2.48 -20.28 -12.02
N VAL A 722 -3.42 -19.70 -12.76
CA VAL A 722 -3.18 -18.56 -13.64
C VAL A 722 -4.08 -17.40 -13.22
N ILE A 723 -3.48 -16.29 -12.79
CA ILE A 723 -4.19 -15.10 -12.34
C ILE A 723 -4.48 -14.18 -13.53
N VAL A 724 -5.75 -13.85 -13.75
CA VAL A 724 -6.22 -13.02 -14.87
C VAL A 724 -7.07 -11.84 -14.39
N LEU A 725 -7.27 -10.85 -15.28
CA LEU A 725 -8.31 -9.83 -15.11
C LEU A 725 -9.37 -10.00 -16.20
N ALA A 726 -10.57 -10.43 -15.80
CA ALA A 726 -11.66 -10.69 -16.74
C ALA A 726 -12.07 -9.43 -17.55
N ASP A 727 -11.99 -8.24 -16.94
CA ASP A 727 -12.34 -6.96 -17.57
C ASP A 727 -11.32 -6.44 -18.60
N GLN A 728 -10.12 -7.04 -18.68
CA GLN A 728 -9.10 -6.75 -19.71
C GLN A 728 -8.95 -7.96 -20.65
N SER A 729 -10.08 -8.44 -21.18
CA SER A 729 -10.21 -9.77 -21.79
C SER A 729 -9.10 -10.14 -22.77
N GLU A 730 -8.79 -9.29 -23.76
CA GLU A 730 -7.85 -9.69 -24.83
C GLU A 730 -6.40 -9.83 -24.36
N LYS A 731 -5.90 -8.96 -23.48
CA LYS A 731 -4.54 -9.07 -22.94
C LYS A 731 -4.37 -10.39 -22.18
N TYR A 732 -5.34 -10.74 -21.34
CA TYR A 732 -5.27 -11.97 -20.55
C TYR A 732 -5.59 -13.21 -21.37
N LYS A 733 -6.42 -13.11 -22.42
CA LYS A 733 -6.53 -14.16 -23.43
C LYS A 733 -5.20 -14.40 -24.15
N GLU A 734 -4.46 -13.36 -24.54
CA GLU A 734 -3.10 -13.55 -25.11
C GLU A 734 -2.16 -14.29 -24.16
N MET A 735 -2.21 -13.97 -22.87
CA MET A 735 -1.44 -14.69 -21.84
C MET A 735 -1.90 -16.15 -21.72
N LEU A 736 -3.21 -16.40 -21.72
CA LEU A 736 -3.75 -17.76 -21.65
C LEU A 736 -3.43 -18.59 -22.90
N ARG A 737 -3.33 -17.98 -24.10
CA ARG A 737 -2.88 -18.69 -25.32
C ARG A 737 -1.49 -19.32 -25.13
N GLY A 738 -0.56 -18.57 -24.52
CA GLY A 738 0.79 -19.09 -24.25
C GLY A 738 0.78 -20.24 -23.24
N VAL A 739 -0.01 -20.10 -22.18
CA VAL A 739 -0.20 -21.15 -21.17
C VAL A 739 -0.85 -22.41 -21.77
N ALA A 740 -1.96 -22.24 -22.49
CA ALA A 740 -2.74 -23.31 -23.07
C ALA A 740 -1.92 -24.14 -24.07
N GLN A 741 -1.12 -23.47 -24.91
CA GLN A 741 -0.29 -24.13 -25.89
C GLN A 741 0.83 -24.97 -25.23
N ALA A 742 1.51 -24.42 -24.22
CA ALA A 742 2.53 -25.15 -23.47
C ALA A 742 1.92 -26.36 -22.75
N GLN A 743 0.74 -26.18 -22.12
CA GLN A 743 -0.01 -27.25 -21.47
C GLN A 743 -0.39 -28.36 -22.47
N TYR A 744 -0.93 -27.99 -23.62
CA TYR A 744 -1.33 -28.94 -24.67
C TYR A 744 -0.15 -29.78 -25.15
N ILE A 745 0.94 -29.13 -25.56
CA ILE A 745 2.14 -29.84 -26.05
C ILE A 745 2.70 -30.78 -24.99
N PHE A 746 2.74 -30.34 -23.73
CA PHE A 746 3.23 -31.16 -22.63
C PHE A 746 2.34 -32.37 -22.36
N ASN A 747 1.04 -32.16 -22.16
CA ASN A 747 0.10 -33.23 -21.81
C ASN A 747 0.00 -34.28 -22.92
N GLN A 748 -0.07 -33.87 -24.19
CA GLN A 748 -0.16 -34.80 -25.31
C GLN A 748 1.08 -35.70 -25.41
N LYS A 749 2.26 -35.15 -25.13
CA LYS A 749 3.51 -35.91 -25.12
C LYS A 749 3.61 -36.82 -23.90
N GLU A 750 3.31 -36.29 -22.73
CA GLU A 750 3.52 -36.96 -21.45
C GLU A 750 2.52 -38.10 -21.24
N TYR A 751 1.32 -38.01 -21.81
CA TYR A 751 0.26 -39.01 -21.71
C TYR A 751 0.70 -40.43 -22.11
N PHE A 752 1.61 -40.55 -23.07
CA PHE A 752 2.11 -41.85 -23.56
C PHE A 752 3.33 -42.37 -22.78
N SER A 753 3.78 -41.67 -21.74
CA SER A 753 4.87 -42.11 -20.86
C SER A 753 4.44 -43.23 -19.93
N SER A 754 5.41 -44.01 -19.42
CA SER A 754 5.12 -45.13 -18.53
C SER A 754 4.51 -44.72 -17.18
N ASN A 755 4.82 -43.52 -16.68
CA ASN A 755 4.26 -42.90 -15.47
C ASN A 755 3.96 -41.42 -15.75
N PRO A 756 2.81 -41.09 -16.37
CA PRO A 756 2.55 -39.75 -16.86
C PRO A 756 2.33 -38.74 -15.71
N THR A 757 3.00 -37.59 -15.76
CA THR A 757 2.71 -36.43 -14.89
C THR A 757 1.99 -35.34 -15.68
N LEU A 758 0.67 -35.24 -15.56
CA LEU A 758 -0.15 -34.32 -16.37
C LEU A 758 -0.39 -32.99 -15.65
N LEU A 759 -0.45 -31.90 -16.43
CA LEU A 759 -0.62 -30.53 -15.94
C LEU A 759 -2.06 -30.06 -16.13
N GLU A 760 -2.71 -29.65 -15.04
CA GLU A 760 -3.95 -28.88 -15.03
C GLU A 760 -3.69 -27.39 -14.81
N ILE A 761 -4.50 -26.55 -15.45
CA ILE A 761 -4.49 -25.10 -15.26
C ILE A 761 -5.77 -24.67 -14.55
N VAL A 762 -5.62 -23.92 -13.46
CA VAL A 762 -6.72 -23.30 -12.72
C VAL A 762 -6.70 -21.80 -12.97
N ILE A 763 -7.69 -21.27 -13.68
CA ILE A 763 -7.82 -19.83 -13.96
C ILE A 763 -8.48 -19.17 -12.74
N ALA A 764 -7.93 -18.05 -12.29
CA ALA A 764 -8.47 -17.25 -11.19
C ALA A 764 -8.54 -15.75 -11.54
N ASP A 765 -9.70 -15.11 -11.32
CA ASP A 765 -9.89 -13.67 -11.50
C ASP A 765 -9.81 -12.91 -10.16
N ASP A 766 -8.78 -12.08 -10.03
CA ASP A 766 -8.57 -11.25 -8.85
C ASP A 766 -9.15 -9.82 -8.97
N SER A 767 -9.76 -9.49 -10.12
CA SER A 767 -10.37 -8.19 -10.42
C SER A 767 -9.48 -6.97 -10.17
N ASN A 768 -8.15 -7.15 -10.08
CA ASN A 768 -7.18 -6.10 -9.82
C ASN A 768 -7.41 -5.35 -8.49
N ASP A 769 -8.04 -6.01 -7.51
CA ASP A 769 -8.44 -5.44 -6.22
C ASP A 769 -7.61 -6.06 -5.07
N PRO A 770 -6.94 -5.28 -4.21
CA PRO A 770 -6.06 -5.80 -3.16
C PRO A 770 -6.71 -6.82 -2.21
N GLU A 771 -7.95 -6.57 -1.76
CA GLU A 771 -8.65 -7.51 -0.87
C GLU A 771 -9.01 -8.81 -1.59
N THR A 772 -9.47 -8.69 -2.85
CA THR A 772 -9.79 -9.84 -3.70
C THR A 772 -8.55 -10.66 -4.01
N SER A 773 -7.42 -10.05 -4.37
CA SER A 773 -6.15 -10.74 -4.60
C SER A 773 -5.68 -11.52 -3.37
N LEU A 774 -5.80 -10.96 -2.16
CA LEU A 774 -5.48 -11.66 -0.91
C LEU A 774 -6.39 -12.88 -0.69
N LYS A 775 -7.69 -12.72 -0.93
CA LYS A 775 -8.69 -13.80 -0.82
C LYS A 775 -8.42 -14.94 -1.82
N ILE A 776 -8.12 -14.59 -3.08
CA ILE A 776 -7.76 -15.55 -4.14
C ILE A 776 -6.48 -16.31 -3.76
N ALA A 777 -5.44 -15.62 -3.30
CA ALA A 777 -4.18 -16.24 -2.89
C ALA A 777 -4.40 -17.26 -1.75
N ARG A 778 -5.23 -16.91 -0.75
CA ARG A 778 -5.61 -17.81 0.35
C ARG A 778 -6.36 -19.06 -0.13
N GLU A 779 -7.26 -18.93 -1.11
CA GLU A 779 -7.93 -20.09 -1.69
C GLU A 779 -7.00 -20.96 -2.55
N ILE A 780 -6.05 -20.36 -3.26
CA ILE A 780 -5.02 -21.08 -4.02
C ILE A 780 -4.17 -21.93 -3.08
N VAL A 781 -3.67 -21.37 -1.96
CA VAL A 781 -2.80 -22.12 -1.06
C VAL A 781 -3.52 -23.24 -0.30
N LYS A 782 -4.83 -23.11 -0.05
CA LYS A 782 -5.66 -24.20 0.51
C LYS A 782 -5.67 -25.43 -0.40
N ASN A 783 -5.57 -25.25 -1.72
CA ASN A 783 -5.48 -26.36 -2.65
C ASN A 783 -4.02 -26.81 -2.83
N GLN A 784 -3.64 -27.86 -2.10
CA GLN A 784 -2.29 -28.43 -2.14
C GLN A 784 -1.91 -29.08 -3.49
N SER A 785 -2.87 -29.28 -4.41
CA SER A 785 -2.56 -29.73 -5.78
C SER A 785 -1.96 -28.62 -6.64
N ILE A 786 -2.09 -27.36 -6.23
CA ILE A 786 -1.51 -26.20 -6.93
C ILE A 786 -0.06 -26.04 -6.49
N LEU A 787 0.85 -26.25 -7.43
CA LEU A 787 2.30 -26.27 -7.21
C LEU A 787 3.03 -25.02 -7.73
N GLY A 788 2.34 -24.16 -8.45
CA GLY A 788 2.87 -22.89 -8.93
C GLY A 788 1.78 -21.92 -9.36
N VAL A 789 2.16 -20.66 -9.54
CA VAL A 789 1.29 -19.57 -10.00
C VAL A 789 1.92 -18.88 -11.21
N ILE A 790 1.11 -18.54 -12.21
CA ILE A 790 1.49 -17.68 -13.34
C ILE A 790 0.57 -16.46 -13.34
N GLY A 791 1.12 -15.26 -13.52
CA GLY A 791 0.30 -14.05 -13.71
C GLY A 791 0.82 -12.84 -12.96
N ASN A 792 -0.03 -11.81 -12.86
CA ASN A 792 0.31 -10.59 -12.13
C ASN A 792 0.40 -10.85 -10.63
N ILE A 793 1.31 -10.12 -9.98
CA ILE A 793 1.56 -10.24 -8.55
C ILE A 793 1.37 -8.90 -7.84
N ARG A 794 0.65 -8.96 -6.71
CA ARG A 794 0.50 -7.89 -5.74
C ARG A 794 1.18 -8.28 -4.44
N LYS A 795 1.53 -7.29 -3.62
CA LYS A 795 2.24 -7.50 -2.36
C LYS A 795 1.46 -8.45 -1.43
N GLU A 796 0.16 -8.25 -1.31
CA GLU A 796 -0.72 -8.98 -0.38
C GLU A 796 -0.84 -10.47 -0.76
N ALA A 797 -0.85 -10.79 -2.06
CA ALA A 797 -0.88 -12.16 -2.54
C ALA A 797 0.50 -12.83 -2.43
N LEU A 798 1.59 -12.07 -2.62
CA LEU A 798 2.96 -12.58 -2.55
C LEU A 798 3.30 -13.11 -1.15
N GLU A 799 2.93 -12.38 -0.10
CA GLU A 799 3.16 -12.79 1.30
C GLU A 799 2.49 -14.14 1.61
N VAL A 800 1.29 -14.40 1.05
CA VAL A 800 0.58 -15.67 1.21
C VAL A 800 1.28 -16.82 0.48
N TYR A 801 1.81 -16.57 -0.72
CA TYR A 801 2.56 -17.58 -1.48
C TYR A 801 3.92 -17.89 -0.84
N GLU A 802 4.58 -16.88 -0.25
CA GLU A 802 5.86 -17.02 0.46
C GLU A 802 5.76 -17.96 1.65
N ALA A 803 4.73 -17.81 2.47
CA ALA A 803 4.47 -18.68 3.63
C ALA A 803 4.35 -20.18 3.25
N GLU A 804 4.03 -20.46 1.99
CA GLU A 804 3.73 -21.81 1.50
C GLU A 804 4.77 -22.33 0.48
N ASN A 805 5.87 -21.60 0.27
CA ASN A 805 6.91 -21.88 -0.74
C ASN A 805 6.33 -22.06 -2.16
N LEU A 806 5.26 -21.36 -2.50
CA LEU A 806 4.57 -21.50 -3.77
C LEU A 806 5.21 -20.60 -4.83
N ALA A 807 5.97 -21.18 -5.76
CA ALA A 807 6.65 -20.42 -6.81
C ALA A 807 5.65 -19.66 -7.69
N ILE A 808 5.96 -18.41 -8.01
CA ILE A 808 5.19 -17.57 -8.94
C ILE A 808 6.08 -17.06 -10.07
N ILE A 809 5.62 -17.23 -11.31
CA ILE A 809 6.29 -16.70 -12.50
C ILE A 809 5.39 -15.66 -13.17
N SER A 810 5.82 -14.41 -13.17
CA SER A 810 5.09 -13.30 -13.76
C SER A 810 5.53 -13.02 -15.20
N PRO A 811 4.65 -13.17 -16.21
CA PRO A 811 4.92 -12.78 -17.59
C PRO A 811 4.54 -11.33 -17.92
N THR A 812 4.03 -10.57 -16.94
CA THR A 812 3.39 -9.26 -17.15
C THR A 812 3.87 -8.17 -16.21
N SER A 813 4.22 -8.49 -14.96
CA SER A 813 4.75 -7.53 -14.00
C SER A 813 6.24 -7.32 -14.20
N THR A 814 6.63 -6.06 -14.35
CA THR A 814 8.02 -5.62 -14.51
C THR A 814 8.46 -4.65 -13.41
N SER A 815 7.63 -4.44 -12.37
CA SER A 815 7.99 -3.62 -11.21
C SER A 815 9.00 -4.34 -10.33
N THR A 816 10.07 -3.64 -9.94
CA THR A 816 11.10 -4.13 -9.00
C THR A 816 10.81 -3.79 -7.54
N GLU A 817 9.68 -3.13 -7.25
CA GLU A 817 9.22 -2.85 -5.88
C GLU A 817 8.96 -4.14 -5.07
N LEU A 818 8.61 -5.22 -5.78
CA LEU A 818 8.38 -6.56 -5.20
C LEU A 818 9.58 -7.45 -5.47
N LYS A 819 10.25 -7.91 -4.41
CA LYS A 819 11.35 -8.88 -4.46
C LYS A 819 11.07 -10.04 -3.52
N SER A 820 11.25 -11.25 -4.01
CA SER A 820 11.00 -12.48 -3.27
C SER A 820 11.78 -13.64 -3.88
N GLU A 821 12.22 -14.56 -3.04
CA GLU A 821 12.89 -15.81 -3.43
C GLU A 821 11.97 -16.78 -4.20
N ILE A 822 10.66 -16.55 -4.16
CA ILE A 822 9.66 -17.35 -4.89
C ILE A 822 9.14 -16.68 -6.16
N LEU A 823 9.55 -15.43 -6.43
CA LEU A 823 9.06 -14.62 -7.54
C LEU A 823 10.04 -14.61 -8.71
N PHE A 824 9.58 -15.07 -9.86
CA PHE A 824 10.33 -15.06 -11.11
C PHE A 824 9.61 -14.23 -12.17
N ARG A 825 10.35 -13.66 -13.12
CA ARG A 825 9.78 -12.88 -14.22
C ARG A 825 10.35 -13.31 -15.56
N THR A 826 9.49 -13.54 -16.55
CA THR A 826 9.93 -13.87 -17.92
C THR A 826 10.23 -12.64 -18.78
N ILE A 827 10.10 -11.43 -18.20
CA ILE A 827 10.42 -10.14 -18.82
C ILE A 827 11.16 -9.27 -17.80
N ASP A 828 12.24 -8.61 -18.25
CA ASP A 828 13.06 -7.73 -17.43
C ASP A 828 13.15 -6.32 -18.06
N ASN A 829 12.57 -5.32 -17.39
CA ASN A 829 12.64 -3.91 -17.79
C ASN A 829 14.08 -3.39 -17.86
N LYS A 830 14.98 -3.91 -17.02
CA LYS A 830 16.39 -3.49 -17.01
C LYS A 830 17.06 -3.82 -18.35
N ILE A 831 16.81 -5.02 -18.89
CA ILE A 831 17.35 -5.45 -20.18
C ILE A 831 16.75 -4.60 -21.32
N LEU A 832 15.44 -4.38 -21.29
CA LEU A 832 14.74 -3.55 -22.28
C LEU A 832 15.26 -2.11 -22.26
N SER A 833 15.27 -1.46 -21.10
CA SER A 833 15.70 -0.08 -20.94
C SER A 833 17.17 0.12 -21.26
N LYS A 834 18.05 -0.84 -20.91
CA LYS A 834 19.46 -0.80 -21.29
C LYS A 834 19.63 -0.79 -22.81
N LYS A 835 18.98 -1.72 -23.51
CA LYS A 835 19.05 -1.81 -24.98
C LYS A 835 18.51 -0.55 -25.66
N LEU A 836 17.40 -0.02 -25.14
CA LEU A 836 16.80 1.22 -25.65
C LEU A 836 17.72 2.43 -25.43
N ALA A 837 18.29 2.56 -24.23
CA ALA A 837 19.23 3.63 -23.90
C ALA A 837 20.48 3.58 -24.77
N GLU A 838 21.05 2.40 -25.01
CA GLU A 838 22.18 2.20 -25.94
C GLU A 838 21.81 2.63 -27.36
N TYR A 839 20.62 2.25 -27.85
CA TYR A 839 20.12 2.70 -29.15
C TYR A 839 20.04 4.22 -29.24
N VAL A 840 19.40 4.89 -28.26
CA VAL A 840 19.24 6.35 -28.28
C VAL A 840 20.59 7.06 -28.13
N LYS A 841 21.53 6.53 -27.33
CA LYS A 841 22.91 7.05 -27.26
C LYS A 841 23.62 7.02 -28.60
N ASN A 842 23.45 5.93 -29.35
CA ASN A 842 24.07 5.77 -30.67
C ASN A 842 23.47 6.74 -31.72
N LEU A 843 22.31 7.33 -31.47
CA LEU A 843 21.78 8.42 -32.29
C LEU A 843 22.56 9.74 -32.10
N GLY A 844 23.39 9.85 -31.06
CA GLY A 844 24.20 11.05 -30.78
C GLY A 844 23.39 12.24 -30.26
N VAL A 845 22.16 12.02 -29.79
CA VAL A 845 21.24 13.08 -29.39
C VAL A 845 21.56 13.63 -27.99
N GLU A 846 21.26 14.92 -27.78
CA GLU A 846 21.54 15.59 -26.51
C GLU A 846 20.29 15.91 -25.69
N LYS A 847 19.13 15.93 -26.35
CA LYS A 847 17.84 16.33 -25.76
C LYS A 847 16.76 15.30 -26.03
N VAL A 848 16.26 14.67 -24.97
CA VAL A 848 15.17 13.68 -25.04
C VAL A 848 13.99 14.10 -24.18
N VAL A 849 12.78 13.90 -24.71
CA VAL A 849 11.54 14.08 -23.95
C VAL A 849 10.93 12.72 -23.68
N ILE A 850 10.63 12.42 -22.41
CA ILE A 850 10.07 11.16 -21.96
C ILE A 850 8.60 11.38 -21.59
N PHE A 851 7.73 10.64 -22.26
CA PHE A 851 6.31 10.57 -21.97
C PHE A 851 6.01 9.26 -21.24
N TYR A 852 5.53 9.34 -19.99
CA TYR A 852 5.23 8.19 -19.14
C TYR A 852 3.99 8.43 -18.28
N ASN A 853 3.41 7.39 -17.70
CA ASN A 853 2.28 7.51 -16.77
C ASN A 853 2.81 7.58 -15.33
N ASN A 854 2.73 8.77 -14.71
CA ASN A 854 3.24 9.00 -13.34
C ASN A 854 2.39 8.35 -12.23
N LYS A 855 1.30 7.66 -12.57
CA LYS A 855 0.53 6.84 -11.61
C LYS A 855 0.76 5.34 -11.75
N SER A 856 1.57 4.92 -12.73
CA SER A 856 1.77 3.52 -13.07
C SER A 856 3.15 3.04 -12.66
N PRO A 857 3.28 2.10 -11.69
CA PRO A 857 4.58 1.59 -11.24
C PRO A 857 5.42 1.00 -12.36
N SER A 858 4.82 0.27 -13.31
CA SER A 858 5.54 -0.33 -14.44
C SER A 858 6.06 0.72 -15.44
N SER A 859 5.27 1.76 -15.71
CA SER A 859 5.67 2.89 -16.57
C SER A 859 6.81 3.72 -15.94
N LYS A 860 6.76 3.94 -14.62
CA LYS A 860 7.86 4.57 -13.87
C LYS A 860 9.13 3.74 -13.92
N ASN A 861 9.01 2.45 -13.65
CA ASN A 861 10.16 1.56 -13.54
C ASN A 861 10.97 1.49 -14.84
N ILE A 862 10.30 1.35 -15.99
CA ILE A 862 10.98 1.32 -17.29
C ILE A 862 11.64 2.69 -17.61
N LYS A 863 11.00 3.80 -17.22
CA LYS A 863 11.52 5.16 -17.34
C LYS A 863 12.78 5.35 -16.49
N GLU A 864 12.76 4.97 -15.23
CA GLU A 864 13.89 5.08 -14.30
C GLU A 864 15.09 4.26 -14.77
N TYR A 865 14.88 3.02 -15.25
CA TYR A 865 15.97 2.23 -15.84
C TYR A 865 16.50 2.84 -17.12
N PHE A 866 15.63 3.43 -17.96
CA PHE A 866 16.08 4.10 -19.17
C PHE A 866 16.99 5.27 -18.81
N GLU A 867 16.58 6.14 -17.89
CA GLU A 867 17.37 7.28 -17.42
C GLU A 867 18.69 6.84 -16.80
N PHE A 868 18.66 5.78 -15.99
CA PHE A 868 19.85 5.17 -15.40
C PHE A 868 20.88 4.77 -16.46
N TYR A 869 20.44 4.22 -17.60
CA TYR A 869 21.32 3.80 -18.68
C TYR A 869 21.62 4.89 -19.72
N PHE A 870 20.79 5.93 -19.89
CA PHE A 870 20.88 6.88 -21.01
C PHE A 870 21.94 7.99 -20.85
N ASP A 871 22.35 8.33 -19.62
CA ASP A 871 23.33 9.37 -19.21
C ASP A 871 22.68 10.61 -18.56
N SER A 872 23.06 10.87 -17.30
CA SER A 872 22.59 11.99 -16.48
C SER A 872 23.06 13.37 -16.94
N SER A 873 24.05 13.46 -17.84
CA SER A 873 24.53 14.76 -18.35
C SER A 873 23.71 15.32 -19.52
N LYS A 874 22.73 14.56 -20.03
CA LYS A 874 21.85 14.98 -21.13
C LYS A 874 20.58 15.65 -20.61
N VAL A 875 19.95 16.50 -21.43
CA VAL A 875 18.73 17.21 -21.01
C VAL A 875 17.53 16.31 -21.21
N ILE A 876 16.91 15.93 -20.11
CA ILE A 876 15.69 15.11 -20.07
C ILE A 876 14.52 15.99 -19.67
N ARG A 877 13.46 15.99 -20.48
CA ARG A 877 12.15 16.56 -20.13
C ARG A 877 11.18 15.43 -19.87
N GLU A 878 10.47 15.50 -18.76
CA GLU A 878 9.45 14.53 -18.39
C GLU A 878 8.05 15.09 -18.64
N VAL A 879 7.15 14.22 -19.12
CA VAL A 879 5.77 14.57 -19.43
C VAL A 879 4.84 13.42 -19.01
N ASP A 880 3.82 13.74 -18.23
CA ASP A 880 2.81 12.76 -17.83
C ASP A 880 1.83 12.50 -18.99
N LEU A 881 1.66 11.24 -19.38
CA LEU A 881 0.73 10.78 -20.42
C LEU A 881 -0.75 11.02 -20.07
N LYS A 882 -1.08 11.29 -18.79
CA LYS A 882 -2.44 11.63 -18.36
C LYS A 882 -2.72 13.14 -18.29
N GLN A 883 -1.76 14.01 -18.63
CA GLN A 883 -2.02 15.45 -18.69
C GLN A 883 -2.99 15.79 -19.84
N GLN A 884 -3.81 16.83 -19.67
CA GLN A 884 -4.81 17.21 -20.69
C GLN A 884 -4.19 17.79 -21.97
N SER A 885 -3.03 18.43 -21.87
CA SER A 885 -2.41 19.20 -22.96
C SER A 885 -1.22 18.51 -23.65
N LEU A 886 -1.34 17.21 -23.97
CA LEU A 886 -0.29 16.45 -24.66
C LEU A 886 0.16 17.11 -25.97
N ASP A 887 -0.77 17.72 -26.70
CA ASP A 887 -0.47 18.37 -27.98
C ASP A 887 0.45 19.58 -27.82
N LEU A 888 0.29 20.34 -26.73
CA LEU A 888 1.16 21.47 -26.39
C LEU A 888 2.54 20.96 -25.94
N ALA A 889 2.61 19.84 -25.23
CA ALA A 889 3.89 19.27 -24.81
C ALA A 889 4.74 18.80 -26.00
N VAL A 890 4.12 18.19 -27.01
CA VAL A 890 4.81 17.84 -28.27
C VAL A 890 5.30 19.10 -28.99
N LYS A 891 4.43 20.11 -29.16
CA LYS A 891 4.80 21.39 -29.80
C LYS A 891 5.95 22.08 -29.05
N SER A 892 5.87 22.15 -27.73
CA SER A 892 6.90 22.76 -26.87
C SER A 892 8.22 22.00 -26.92
N ALA A 893 8.19 20.67 -27.00
CA ALA A 893 9.40 19.86 -27.14
C ALA A 893 10.10 20.17 -28.48
N ILE A 894 9.34 20.27 -29.56
CA ILE A 894 9.86 20.62 -30.89
C ILE A 894 10.43 22.04 -30.90
N GLU A 895 9.72 23.02 -30.34
CA GLU A 895 10.20 24.40 -30.21
C GLU A 895 11.49 24.50 -29.38
N ALA A 896 11.61 23.69 -28.33
CA ALA A 896 12.80 23.61 -27.48
C ALA A 896 13.94 22.76 -28.09
N LYS A 897 13.78 22.32 -29.35
CA LYS A 897 14.73 21.52 -30.13
C LYS A 897 15.09 20.18 -29.46
N PHE A 898 14.10 19.51 -28.87
CA PHE A 898 14.24 18.09 -28.53
C PHE A 898 14.28 17.27 -29.81
N GLU A 899 15.01 16.15 -29.78
CA GLU A 899 15.29 15.35 -30.98
C GLU A 899 14.55 14.01 -30.97
N VAL A 900 14.36 13.44 -29.77
CA VAL A 900 13.74 12.13 -29.57
C VAL A 900 12.62 12.24 -28.54
N ALA A 901 11.47 11.65 -28.87
CA ALA A 901 10.36 11.42 -27.95
C ALA A 901 10.33 9.94 -27.55
N ILE A 902 10.47 9.69 -26.26
CA ILE A 902 10.48 8.36 -25.65
C ILE A 902 9.12 8.09 -25.04
N LEU A 903 8.48 6.99 -25.44
CA LEU A 903 7.11 6.66 -25.11
C LEU A 903 7.07 5.41 -24.20
N PHE A 904 6.73 5.61 -22.94
CA PHE A 904 6.55 4.56 -21.93
C PHE A 904 5.11 4.49 -21.43
N PRO A 905 4.12 4.19 -22.30
CA PRO A 905 2.74 4.01 -21.84
C PRO A 905 2.60 2.75 -21.00
N ASP A 906 1.59 2.74 -20.15
CA ASP A 906 0.97 1.52 -19.64
C ASP A 906 -0.31 1.21 -20.43
N SER A 907 -1.02 0.13 -20.08
CA SER A 907 -2.22 -0.29 -20.81
C SER A 907 -3.32 0.77 -20.91
N GLU A 908 -3.39 1.70 -19.95
CA GLU A 908 -4.40 2.78 -19.95
C GLU A 908 -3.99 3.99 -20.79
N THR A 909 -2.71 4.12 -21.13
CA THR A 909 -2.16 5.33 -21.78
C THR A 909 -1.58 5.07 -23.18
N VAL A 910 -1.86 3.90 -23.77
CA VAL A 910 -1.50 3.58 -25.16
C VAL A 910 -2.12 4.57 -26.14
N ASP A 911 -3.41 4.91 -25.99
CA ASP A 911 -4.08 5.88 -26.86
C ASP A 911 -3.46 7.29 -26.74
N SER A 912 -2.98 7.68 -25.54
CA SER A 912 -2.20 8.92 -25.36
C SER A 912 -0.90 8.92 -26.15
N ALA A 913 -0.18 7.79 -26.20
CA ALA A 913 1.05 7.66 -26.99
C ALA A 913 0.77 7.71 -28.50
N ILE A 914 -0.35 7.12 -28.95
CA ILE A 914 -0.81 7.24 -30.34
C ILE A 914 -1.12 8.70 -30.69
N LYS A 915 -1.81 9.42 -29.79
CA LYS A 915 -2.09 10.85 -29.96
C LYS A 915 -0.81 11.68 -30.08
N ILE A 916 0.23 11.37 -29.31
CA ILE A 916 1.55 12.01 -29.44
C ILE A 916 2.13 11.79 -30.83
N ALA A 917 2.07 10.56 -31.35
CA ALA A 917 2.56 10.24 -32.69
C ALA A 917 1.78 11.02 -33.78
N GLN A 918 0.45 11.08 -33.66
CA GLN A 918 -0.42 11.83 -34.57
C GLN A 918 -0.10 13.33 -34.55
N THR A 919 0.10 13.93 -33.37
CA THR A 919 0.46 15.34 -33.24
C THR A 919 1.87 15.63 -33.77
N ASN A 920 2.82 14.70 -33.60
CA ASN A 920 4.15 14.80 -34.18
C ASN A 920 4.08 14.82 -35.72
N LEU A 921 3.25 13.97 -36.33
CA LEU A 921 3.08 13.89 -37.79
C LEU A 921 2.59 15.21 -38.42
N GLN A 922 1.89 16.07 -37.66
CA GLN A 922 1.40 17.37 -38.14
C GLN A 922 2.54 18.39 -38.40
N LYS A 923 3.78 18.09 -38.02
CA LYS A 923 4.95 18.97 -38.20
C LYS A 923 5.71 18.65 -39.49
N SER A 924 6.50 19.61 -39.98
CA SER A 924 7.36 19.37 -41.15
C SER A 924 8.36 18.26 -40.84
N LYS A 925 8.78 17.51 -41.85
CA LYS A 925 9.62 16.30 -41.66
C LYS A 925 10.93 16.60 -40.93
N GLU A 926 11.48 17.80 -41.10
CA GLU A 926 12.70 18.28 -40.46
C GLU A 926 12.49 18.69 -38.98
N GLN A 927 11.24 18.90 -38.56
CA GLN A 927 10.84 19.30 -37.20
C GLN A 927 10.30 18.15 -36.36
N GLN A 928 10.00 16.99 -36.98
CA GLN A 928 9.43 15.84 -36.28
C GLN A 928 10.43 15.24 -35.30
N LEU A 929 9.94 14.90 -34.10
CA LEU A 929 10.70 14.11 -33.13
C LEU A 929 10.84 12.69 -33.65
N LYS A 930 12.02 12.08 -33.47
CA LYS A 930 12.15 10.63 -33.67
C LYS A 930 11.44 9.91 -32.53
N LEU A 931 10.47 9.06 -32.87
CA LEU A 931 9.66 8.36 -31.88
C LEU A 931 10.31 7.03 -31.51
N VAL A 932 10.51 6.82 -30.21
CA VAL A 932 11.08 5.63 -29.63
C VAL A 932 10.18 5.18 -28.47
N GLY A 933 9.97 3.89 -28.25
CA GLY A 933 9.05 3.42 -27.22
C GLY A 933 9.32 2.01 -26.71
N SER A 934 8.43 1.54 -25.85
CA SER A 934 8.52 0.22 -25.21
C SER A 934 7.52 -0.79 -25.78
N HIS A 935 7.66 -2.04 -25.32
CA HIS A 935 6.85 -3.19 -25.71
C HIS A 935 5.34 -3.03 -25.54
N ASN A 936 4.86 -2.10 -24.72
CA ASN A 936 3.44 -1.79 -24.58
C ASN A 936 2.83 -1.16 -25.85
N LEU A 937 3.66 -0.75 -26.82
CA LEU A 937 3.22 -0.28 -28.13
C LEU A 937 3.29 -1.36 -29.23
N TYR A 938 3.70 -2.59 -28.90
CA TYR A 938 3.81 -3.70 -29.84
C TYR A 938 2.47 -4.43 -30.04
N TYR A 939 1.47 -3.73 -30.59
CA TYR A 939 0.14 -4.28 -30.83
C TYR A 939 -0.46 -3.81 -32.15
N CYS A 940 -1.31 -4.65 -32.74
CA CYS A 940 -2.04 -4.29 -33.96
C CYS A 940 -2.93 -3.07 -33.79
N ASP A 941 -3.51 -2.89 -32.61
CA ASP A 941 -4.33 -1.71 -32.31
C ASP A 941 -3.55 -0.40 -32.45
N VAL A 942 -2.26 -0.41 -32.10
CA VAL A 942 -1.36 0.75 -32.28
C VAL A 942 -1.12 1.03 -33.76
N LEU A 943 -0.93 -0.01 -34.57
CA LEU A 943 -0.76 0.12 -36.03
C LEU A 943 -2.04 0.59 -36.72
N ASN A 944 -3.20 0.09 -36.27
CA ASN A 944 -4.51 0.41 -36.84
C ASN A 944 -4.93 1.85 -36.51
N LYS A 945 -4.86 2.24 -35.24
CA LYS A 945 -5.25 3.59 -34.79
C LYS A 945 -4.19 4.65 -35.09
N GLY A 946 -2.91 4.26 -35.09
CA GLY A 946 -1.80 5.17 -35.34
C GLY A 946 -1.58 5.46 -36.82
N GLU A 947 -1.96 4.53 -37.71
CA GLU A 947 -1.80 4.64 -39.16
C GLU A 947 -0.40 5.18 -39.54
N ARG A 948 -0.30 6.09 -40.52
CA ARG A 948 0.96 6.69 -40.95
C ARG A 948 1.72 7.43 -39.84
N ALA A 949 1.07 7.82 -38.74
CA ALA A 949 1.72 8.57 -37.67
C ALA A 949 2.70 7.74 -36.85
N VAL A 950 2.51 6.42 -36.79
CA VAL A 950 3.43 5.50 -36.11
C VAL A 950 4.47 4.90 -37.05
N LYS A 951 4.47 5.24 -38.35
CA LYS A 951 5.49 4.78 -39.30
C LYS A 951 6.87 5.28 -38.86
N GLY A 952 7.84 4.37 -38.77
CA GLY A 952 9.20 4.66 -38.28
C GLY A 952 9.33 4.71 -36.75
N LEU A 953 8.27 4.42 -36.00
CA LEU A 953 8.34 4.24 -34.55
C LEU A 953 9.26 3.06 -34.23
N ILE A 954 10.26 3.31 -33.39
CA ILE A 954 11.21 2.30 -32.93
C ILE A 954 10.79 1.79 -31.55
N LEU A 955 10.65 0.49 -31.37
CA LEU A 955 10.28 -0.11 -30.10
C LEU A 955 11.36 -1.07 -29.60
N VAL A 956 11.56 -1.10 -28.28
CA VAL A 956 12.23 -2.21 -27.63
C VAL A 956 11.21 -3.25 -27.18
N VAL A 957 11.41 -4.50 -27.57
CA VAL A 957 10.52 -5.63 -27.26
C VAL A 957 11.29 -6.80 -26.65
N PRO A 958 10.70 -7.55 -25.71
CA PRO A 958 11.36 -8.71 -25.09
C PRO A 958 11.40 -9.93 -26.02
N TRP A 959 10.55 -9.93 -27.05
CA TRP A 959 10.45 -11.02 -28.03
C TRP A 959 9.93 -10.48 -29.35
N PHE A 960 10.37 -11.07 -30.47
CA PHE A 960 9.92 -10.71 -31.81
C PHE A 960 9.85 -11.96 -32.70
N LYS A 961 8.70 -12.19 -33.34
CA LYS A 961 8.43 -13.37 -34.18
C LYS A 961 9.39 -13.53 -35.38
N GLY A 962 9.89 -12.42 -35.92
CA GLY A 962 10.71 -12.41 -37.13
C GLY A 962 12.17 -12.82 -36.90
N THR A 963 12.56 -13.16 -35.67
CA THR A 963 13.90 -13.70 -35.41
C THR A 963 13.98 -15.17 -35.85
N PRO A 964 15.11 -15.63 -36.43
CA PRO A 964 15.27 -17.03 -36.83
C PRO A 964 14.98 -18.04 -35.71
N GLU A 965 15.33 -17.71 -34.47
CA GLU A 965 15.13 -18.60 -33.34
C GLU A 965 13.67 -18.74 -32.92
N ALA A 966 12.81 -17.78 -33.27
CA ALA A 966 11.39 -17.76 -32.95
C ALA A 966 10.51 -18.33 -34.07
N GLU A 967 11.07 -18.68 -35.23
CA GLU A 967 10.33 -19.11 -36.43
C GLU A 967 9.44 -20.33 -36.14
N LYS A 968 10.02 -21.35 -35.49
CA LYS A 968 9.30 -22.58 -35.13
C LYS A 968 8.08 -22.27 -34.25
N PHE A 969 8.31 -21.59 -33.14
CA PHE A 969 7.25 -21.22 -32.20
C PHE A 969 6.18 -20.37 -32.90
N SER A 970 6.59 -19.38 -33.67
CA SER A 970 5.68 -18.47 -34.39
C SER A 970 4.80 -19.21 -35.39
N THR A 971 5.34 -20.24 -36.06
CA THR A 971 4.58 -21.08 -37.00
C THR A 971 3.56 -21.94 -36.27
N GLU A 972 3.99 -22.67 -35.24
CA GLU A 972 3.12 -23.55 -34.44
C GLU A 972 1.99 -22.78 -33.77
N VAL A 973 2.29 -21.60 -33.23
CA VAL A 973 1.30 -20.68 -32.66
C VAL A 973 0.27 -20.26 -33.71
N LYS A 974 0.72 -19.85 -34.90
CA LYS A 974 -0.16 -19.36 -35.96
C LYS A 974 -1.14 -20.44 -36.41
N GLU A 975 -0.66 -21.68 -36.53
CA GLU A 975 -1.48 -22.84 -36.86
C GLU A 975 -2.51 -23.12 -35.76
N GLN A 976 -2.11 -23.06 -34.48
CA GLN A 976 -2.99 -23.35 -33.35
C GLN A 976 -4.09 -22.29 -33.14
N TRP A 977 -3.75 -21.01 -33.21
CA TRP A 977 -4.64 -19.92 -32.79
C TRP A 977 -5.36 -19.25 -33.98
N GLY A 978 -5.05 -19.64 -35.21
CA GLY A 978 -5.60 -19.03 -36.43
C GLY A 978 -5.21 -17.56 -36.62
N GLY A 979 -4.23 -17.07 -35.86
CA GLY A 979 -3.86 -15.67 -35.76
C GLY A 979 -2.46 -15.48 -35.16
N GLU A 980 -1.93 -14.26 -35.30
CA GLU A 980 -0.57 -13.94 -34.87
C GLU A 980 -0.54 -13.46 -33.42
N VAL A 981 0.37 -13.98 -32.59
CA VAL A 981 0.44 -13.64 -31.15
C VAL A 981 1.47 -12.56 -30.81
N SER A 982 1.40 -12.03 -29.59
CA SER A 982 2.30 -10.99 -29.09
C SER A 982 3.45 -11.56 -28.25
N TRP A 983 4.35 -10.68 -27.80
CA TRP A 983 5.39 -11.04 -26.83
C TRP A 983 4.81 -11.61 -25.53
N LEU A 984 3.55 -11.30 -25.19
CA LEU A 984 2.91 -11.78 -23.96
C LEU A 984 2.58 -13.27 -24.04
N THR A 985 2.14 -13.74 -25.22
CA THR A 985 1.97 -15.17 -25.47
C THR A 985 3.31 -15.91 -25.38
N ALA A 986 4.37 -15.35 -25.96
CA ALA A 986 5.72 -15.91 -25.85
C ALA A 986 6.23 -15.96 -24.40
N ALA A 987 6.02 -14.89 -23.62
CA ALA A 987 6.47 -14.79 -22.23
C ALA A 987 5.72 -15.73 -21.28
N SER A 988 4.41 -15.93 -21.51
CA SER A 988 3.56 -16.85 -20.73
C SER A 988 3.75 -18.31 -21.12
N TYR A 989 4.02 -18.59 -22.40
CA TYR A 989 4.49 -19.89 -22.86
C TYR A 989 5.79 -20.28 -22.17
N ASP A 990 6.78 -19.38 -22.14
CA ASP A 990 8.05 -19.62 -21.44
C ASP A 990 7.88 -19.77 -19.93
N ALA A 991 6.98 -19.00 -19.30
CA ALA A 991 6.66 -19.17 -17.88
C ALA A 991 6.10 -20.58 -17.59
N THR A 992 5.22 -21.06 -18.46
CA THR A 992 4.66 -22.41 -18.36
C THR A 992 5.73 -23.47 -18.63
N GLN A 993 6.64 -23.24 -19.58
CA GLN A 993 7.76 -24.14 -19.86
C GLN A 993 8.73 -24.25 -18.67
N ALA A 994 8.91 -23.21 -17.86
CA ALA A 994 9.69 -23.31 -16.62
C ALA A 994 9.07 -24.31 -15.63
N PHE A 995 7.75 -24.23 -15.41
CA PHE A 995 7.05 -25.22 -14.58
C PHE A 995 7.07 -26.61 -15.19
N ILE A 996 6.85 -26.75 -16.50
CA ILE A 996 6.94 -28.04 -17.22
C ILE A 996 8.34 -28.65 -17.08
N SER A 997 9.40 -27.85 -17.20
CA SER A 997 10.78 -28.31 -17.03
C SER A 997 11.02 -28.82 -15.61
N ALA A 998 10.52 -28.11 -14.59
CA ALA A 998 10.61 -28.54 -13.20
C ALA A 998 9.87 -29.87 -12.96
N LEU A 999 8.63 -29.97 -13.44
CA LEU A 999 7.82 -31.19 -13.32
C LEU A 999 8.46 -32.37 -14.06
N SER A 1000 9.01 -32.13 -15.24
CA SER A 1000 9.73 -33.16 -16.01
C SER A 1000 10.98 -33.64 -15.29
N ALA A 1001 11.74 -32.74 -14.65
CA ALA A 1001 12.94 -33.11 -13.89
C ALA A 1001 12.61 -34.00 -12.68
N LEU A 1002 11.53 -33.66 -11.96
CA LEU A 1002 11.04 -34.44 -10.81
C LEU A 1002 10.48 -35.81 -11.25
N SER A 1003 9.68 -35.84 -12.31
CA SER A 1003 9.17 -37.09 -12.90
C SER A 1003 10.32 -38.02 -13.33
N ASN A 1004 11.32 -37.50 -14.04
CA ASN A 1004 12.47 -38.28 -14.49
C ASN A 1004 13.36 -38.80 -13.35
N SER A 1005 13.39 -38.10 -12.21
CA SER A 1005 14.12 -38.53 -11.01
C SER A 1005 13.29 -39.45 -10.10
N GLY A 1006 12.01 -39.70 -10.43
CA GLY A 1006 11.10 -40.50 -9.63
C GLY A 1006 10.66 -39.80 -8.34
N GLU A 1007 10.83 -38.48 -8.24
CA GLU A 1007 10.41 -37.66 -7.10
C GLU A 1007 8.99 -37.13 -7.30
N ASN A 1008 8.21 -37.13 -6.21
CA ASN A 1008 6.89 -36.51 -6.24
C ASN A 1008 7.00 -34.98 -6.24
N PRO A 1009 6.25 -34.30 -7.14
CA PRO A 1009 6.30 -32.85 -7.20
C PRO A 1009 5.59 -32.22 -6.00
N THR A 1010 6.34 -31.43 -5.23
CA THR A 1010 5.84 -30.62 -4.10
C THR A 1010 6.20 -29.16 -4.33
N ARG A 1011 5.52 -28.20 -3.68
CA ARG A 1011 5.78 -26.75 -3.84
C ARG A 1011 7.26 -26.40 -3.67
N SER A 1012 7.89 -26.90 -2.60
CA SER A 1012 9.31 -26.66 -2.31
C SER A 1012 10.24 -27.25 -3.38
N ARG A 1013 9.97 -28.47 -3.86
CA ARG A 1013 10.79 -29.10 -4.92
C ARG A 1013 10.60 -28.40 -6.26
N VAL A 1014 9.36 -28.06 -6.64
CA VAL A 1014 9.07 -27.30 -7.86
C VAL A 1014 9.74 -25.93 -7.82
N LEU A 1015 9.68 -25.21 -6.70
CA LEU A 1015 10.38 -23.94 -6.52
C LEU A 1015 11.88 -24.07 -6.75
N GLN A 1016 12.51 -25.10 -6.18
CA GLN A 1016 13.94 -25.34 -6.36
C GLN A 1016 14.30 -25.61 -7.83
N GLU A 1017 13.54 -26.47 -8.51
CA GLU A 1017 13.77 -26.78 -9.93
C GLU A 1017 13.51 -25.55 -10.84
N VAL A 1018 12.56 -24.67 -10.48
CA VAL A 1018 12.35 -23.40 -11.19
C VAL A 1018 13.54 -22.45 -11.02
N LYS A 1019 14.16 -22.37 -9.83
CA LYS A 1019 15.39 -21.58 -9.61
C LYS A 1019 16.54 -22.03 -10.52
N ASP A 1020 16.66 -23.34 -10.72
CA ASP A 1020 17.74 -23.96 -11.48
C ASP A 1020 17.43 -24.13 -12.98
N VAL A 1021 16.29 -23.59 -13.45
CA VAL A 1021 15.82 -23.80 -14.82
C VAL A 1021 16.85 -23.31 -15.85
N ASN A 1022 17.07 -24.14 -16.87
CA ASN A 1022 17.95 -23.84 -17.99
C ASN A 1022 17.42 -24.50 -19.27
N ILE A 1023 16.49 -23.83 -19.96
CA ILE A 1023 15.80 -24.37 -21.13
C ILE A 1023 16.42 -23.79 -22.41
N PRO A 1024 16.81 -24.63 -23.39
CA PRO A 1024 17.34 -24.15 -24.67
C PRO A 1024 16.26 -23.51 -25.55
N ALA A 1025 16.67 -22.58 -26.43
CA ALA A 1025 15.79 -21.80 -27.29
C ALA A 1025 14.76 -22.63 -28.07
N ASN A 1026 15.14 -23.81 -28.57
CA ASN A 1026 14.29 -24.70 -29.35
C ASN A 1026 13.15 -25.39 -28.56
N LYS A 1027 13.13 -25.23 -27.24
CA LYS A 1027 12.07 -25.69 -26.33
C LYS A 1027 11.29 -24.53 -25.69
N THR A 1028 11.60 -23.30 -26.06
CA THR A 1028 10.98 -22.05 -25.59
C THR A 1028 10.32 -21.34 -26.76
N SER A 1029 9.88 -20.10 -26.56
CA SER A 1029 9.41 -19.21 -27.62
C SER A 1029 10.51 -18.72 -28.59
N GLY A 1030 11.75 -19.20 -28.44
CA GLY A 1030 12.87 -18.90 -29.33
C GLY A 1030 14.09 -18.28 -28.64
N ARG A 1031 14.15 -18.28 -27.31
CA ARG A 1031 15.30 -17.78 -26.55
C ARG A 1031 15.54 -18.61 -25.30
N ASN A 1032 16.79 -18.89 -24.99
CA ASN A 1032 17.13 -19.63 -23.77
C ASN A 1032 16.42 -19.04 -22.54
N LEU A 1033 15.85 -19.89 -21.70
CA LEU A 1033 15.19 -19.49 -20.47
C LEU A 1033 16.02 -19.91 -19.27
N ARG A 1034 16.49 -18.91 -18.53
CA ARG A 1034 17.19 -19.06 -17.25
C ARG A 1034 16.92 -17.83 -16.40
N PHE A 1035 16.76 -18.02 -15.10
CA PHE A 1035 16.60 -16.91 -14.15
C PHE A 1035 17.93 -16.49 -13.52
N SER A 1036 18.03 -15.23 -13.12
CA SER A 1036 19.05 -14.72 -12.21
C SER A 1036 18.73 -15.14 -10.77
N PRO A 1037 19.69 -15.00 -9.83
CA PRO A 1037 19.39 -15.19 -8.41
C PRO A 1037 18.24 -14.31 -7.91
N ASP A 1038 18.02 -13.15 -8.53
CA ASP A 1038 16.91 -12.23 -8.19
C ASP A 1038 15.58 -12.61 -8.85
N GLY A 1039 15.51 -13.76 -9.54
CA GLY A 1039 14.30 -14.23 -10.24
C GLY A 1039 14.05 -13.61 -11.62
N GLU A 1040 14.96 -12.77 -12.13
CA GLU A 1040 14.78 -12.10 -13.43
C GLU A 1040 15.28 -12.95 -14.60
N ARG A 1041 14.55 -12.96 -15.73
CA ARG A 1041 15.00 -13.67 -16.94
C ARG A 1041 16.34 -13.10 -17.44
N LYS A 1042 17.31 -13.98 -17.65
CA LYS A 1042 18.53 -13.65 -18.38
C LYS A 1042 18.27 -13.68 -19.88
N GLY A 1043 18.67 -12.63 -20.60
CA GLY A 1043 18.51 -12.57 -22.05
C GLY A 1043 18.92 -11.23 -22.65
N GLU A 1044 18.47 -11.00 -23.88
CA GLU A 1044 18.66 -9.76 -24.62
C GLU A 1044 17.32 -9.26 -25.15
N ALA A 1045 17.20 -7.93 -25.28
CA ALA A 1045 16.04 -7.27 -25.89
C ALA A 1045 16.26 -7.03 -27.39
N ILE A 1046 15.16 -6.93 -28.13
CA ILE A 1046 15.14 -6.74 -29.58
C ILE A 1046 14.62 -5.35 -29.90
N MET A 1047 15.24 -4.69 -30.88
CA MET A 1047 14.75 -3.43 -31.43
C MET A 1047 13.92 -3.73 -32.68
N VAL A 1048 12.74 -3.15 -32.78
CA VAL A 1048 11.85 -3.27 -33.94
C VAL A 1048 11.42 -1.90 -34.43
N GLU A 1049 11.15 -1.78 -35.72
CA GLU A 1049 10.64 -0.58 -36.38
C GLU A 1049 9.29 -0.87 -37.01
N VAL A 1050 8.36 0.07 -36.89
CA VAL A 1050 7.11 0.08 -37.66
C VAL A 1050 7.38 0.50 -39.10
N PHE A 1051 7.02 -0.34 -40.08
CA PHE A 1051 7.25 -0.11 -41.50
C PHE A 1051 6.01 -0.41 -42.35
N GLU A 1052 5.98 0.08 -43.59
CA GLU A 1052 4.95 -0.30 -44.58
C GLU A 1052 5.25 -1.69 -45.13
N SER A 1053 4.30 -2.62 -44.95
CA SER A 1053 4.46 -4.01 -45.38
C SER A 1053 3.58 -4.29 -46.60
N SER A 1054 4.12 -5.02 -47.57
CA SER A 1054 3.36 -5.54 -48.72
C SER A 1054 2.50 -6.75 -48.36
N ASN A 1055 2.68 -7.31 -47.16
CA ASN A 1055 1.86 -8.36 -46.58
C ASN A 1055 1.63 -8.07 -45.10
N PRO A 1056 0.82 -7.06 -44.79
CA PRO A 1056 0.80 -6.49 -43.46
C PRO A 1056 -0.10 -7.30 -42.51
N ARG A 1057 0.24 -7.26 -41.21
CA ARG A 1057 -0.37 -8.11 -40.17
C ARG A 1057 -1.82 -7.71 -39.86
N CYS A 1058 -2.12 -6.42 -39.85
CA CYS A 1058 -3.35 -5.85 -39.28
C CYS A 1058 -3.82 -4.54 -39.94
N SER A 1059 -2.90 -3.63 -40.27
CA SER A 1059 -3.15 -2.44 -41.12
C SER A 1059 -2.31 -2.52 -42.39
N ASP A 1060 -1.99 -1.43 -43.07
CA ASP A 1060 -0.94 -1.40 -44.12
C ASP A 1060 0.50 -1.42 -43.54
N LEU A 1061 0.63 -1.49 -42.20
CA LEU A 1061 1.90 -1.48 -41.46
C LEU A 1061 2.19 -2.80 -40.77
N ASP A 1062 3.47 -3.07 -40.49
CA ASP A 1062 3.94 -4.17 -39.65
C ASP A 1062 5.24 -3.79 -38.91
N PHE A 1063 5.78 -4.71 -38.11
CA PHE A 1063 7.05 -4.55 -37.40
C PHE A 1063 8.16 -5.36 -38.08
N ARG A 1064 9.35 -4.76 -38.24
CA ARG A 1064 10.57 -5.45 -38.65
C ARG A 1064 11.68 -5.24 -37.64
N GLN A 1065 12.63 -6.17 -37.56
CA GLN A 1065 13.79 -5.99 -36.70
C GLN A 1065 14.67 -4.83 -37.21
N VAL A 1066 15.19 -4.04 -36.27
CA VAL A 1066 16.24 -3.03 -36.54
C VAL A 1066 17.59 -3.71 -36.35
N GLU A 1067 18.43 -3.64 -37.39
CA GLU A 1067 19.80 -4.16 -37.37
C GLU A 1067 20.74 -3.36 -36.46
#